data_AF-A0A7T1HUN4-F1
#
_entry.id   AF-A0A7T1HUN4-F1
#
_cell.length_a   1.000
_cell.length_b   1.000
_cell.length_c   1.000
_cell.angle_alpha   90.00
_cell.angle_beta   90.00
_cell.angle_gamma   90.00
#
_symmetry.space_group_name_H-M   'P 1'
#
loop_
_entity.id
_entity.type
_entity.pdbx_description
1 polymer ?
#
loop_
_entity_poly.entity_id
_entity_poly.type
_entity_poly.pdbx_seq_one_letter_code
_entity_poly.pdbx_strand_id
1 'polypeptide(L)'
;MVFKLRPQPGRLEKFKMVREKIVAILLQCFLLFSVLVPFSLAAGLVAALLASIGFRALPLLIQGALLPVVLLAWLVLLMLIYCGITTIAGFFVSKPRRATGSLHSMSPGMAFLFYQYAVYSLLEATPFLVNLLRDIAPLRLLFFRSFSTRCRLPLSTAGAAGTIQDPDIIHIDRSVLVGHGARLVAHSLVVDDSGRYVYQSAPIRIHSGATIGGDTLVELGVSIGRNAMIEPFSRVPAYTVVPDGEVWGGVPARFLRRRFEDLPVSVQATNATVLPTSSDEETLQLIATSLGVDRGKIDASGGSNNCDEWDSLGQMSIAASLQLRHGIKLSPEQIFSLNSVQDVLAHLQHPNGIQPSDLPLQLSLPRDPELLPLLDHGRVTSALLARGQSPDLEGQDGSIHVVVAATFVAEPLAQALRLWSRAFGVAVSIEFAGFNQVTASLLDPGSPFGRNRDGINLVLARPEDLMTLNDVRGEKVVDAIFSAAQKFMERGGSLMLANLPAAVSPFSAIAAADFNCLLNDWSERMNSLPGLISFDFAAIVNAVGADHAPDPDLEIAASTPYSREVYDRLGIALARVVRRRRIAAKKVIALDGDGTLWQGVLGEDGMEGVRLSEGHAWFQRRLIELKEKGALLVIVSKNEPEDVWELLEVRADFPLNKQDFVAHRIGWKPKSEALRELAVELNVGLDSFLFIDDSPTERATVEAGCPEVTVLPLPADSRHYASQLNRLWCFDALGATMEDASRHSMVQAEARRRELAAKNDDLEAYLKSLGLEVRFSVAAYQDVPRLAQLSQKTNQFNLSLRRRDEDAFRALLADGAHQVWKISVVDQFGEYGIVGLIIARLVDSRSPVCLEIESFMLSCRALGRGVEEAALHALCCWCQDLGVETVVAPYVVAPRNSPVRDFFRRQGFSDASQLFRRPLLPLPVRPGHVNLIVQM
;
A
#
# COMPACT_ATOMS: atom_id res chain seq x y z
N MET A 1 -75.81 -17.40 74.24
CA MET A 1 -74.55 -18.16 74.33
C MET A 1 -74.36 -18.89 73.00
N VAL A 2 -73.56 -18.34 72.08
CA VAL A 2 -73.32 -18.94 70.75
C VAL A 2 -71.81 -18.98 70.54
N PHE A 3 -71.22 -20.17 70.62
CA PHE A 3 -69.81 -20.42 70.33
C PHE A 3 -69.60 -20.56 68.81
N LYS A 4 -68.87 -19.62 68.20
CA LYS A 4 -68.30 -19.73 66.86
C LYS A 4 -66.90 -20.35 66.98
N LEU A 5 -66.73 -21.60 66.56
CA LEU A 5 -65.42 -22.19 66.28
C LEU A 5 -64.88 -21.60 64.96
N ARG A 6 -63.84 -20.76 65.05
CA ARG A 6 -63.02 -20.31 63.90
C ARG A 6 -62.00 -21.41 63.57
N PRO A 7 -61.76 -21.75 62.29
CA PRO A 7 -60.63 -22.60 61.91
C PRO A 7 -59.30 -21.83 62.09
N GLN A 8 -58.26 -22.49 62.58
CA GLN A 8 -56.95 -21.88 62.80
C GLN A 8 -56.26 -21.50 61.47
N PRO A 9 -55.72 -20.27 61.33
CA PRO A 9 -55.13 -19.77 60.09
C PRO A 9 -53.68 -20.23 59.80
N GLY A 10 -53.11 -21.19 60.55
CA GLY A 10 -51.67 -21.51 60.47
C GLY A 10 -51.26 -22.73 59.62
N ARG A 11 -52.20 -23.58 59.17
CA ARG A 11 -51.86 -24.86 58.49
C ARG A 11 -51.77 -24.75 56.97
N LEU A 12 -52.57 -23.88 56.34
CA LEU A 12 -52.52 -23.63 54.90
C LEU A 12 -51.28 -22.84 54.47
N GLU A 13 -50.83 -21.86 55.27
CA GLU A 13 -49.60 -21.09 54.97
C GLU A 13 -48.33 -21.95 55.07
N LYS A 14 -48.25 -22.86 56.05
CA LYS A 14 -47.13 -23.81 56.17
C LYS A 14 -47.06 -24.78 54.99
N PHE A 15 -48.20 -25.28 54.50
CA PHE A 15 -48.23 -26.15 53.31
C PHE A 15 -47.83 -25.40 52.03
N LYS A 16 -48.22 -24.12 51.90
CA LYS A 16 -47.84 -23.26 50.77
C LYS A 16 -46.33 -22.97 50.76
N MET A 17 -45.75 -22.65 51.91
CA MET A 17 -44.30 -22.46 52.09
C MET A 17 -43.48 -23.73 51.79
N VAL A 18 -43.95 -24.90 52.22
CA VAL A 18 -43.25 -26.17 51.97
C VAL A 18 -43.33 -26.55 50.48
N ARG A 19 -44.48 -26.32 49.83
CA ARG A 19 -44.65 -26.55 48.38
C ARG A 19 -43.74 -25.63 47.56
N GLU A 20 -43.66 -24.34 47.91
CA GLU A 20 -42.78 -23.37 47.25
C GLU A 20 -41.29 -23.71 47.43
N LYS A 21 -40.88 -24.19 48.60
CA LYS A 21 -39.51 -24.68 48.84
C LYS A 21 -39.18 -25.95 48.06
N ILE A 22 -40.08 -26.93 47.99
CA ILE A 22 -39.88 -28.17 47.22
C ILE A 22 -39.78 -27.85 45.72
N VAL A 23 -40.66 -26.99 45.20
CA VAL A 23 -40.61 -26.55 43.80
C VAL A 23 -39.31 -25.80 43.49
N ALA A 24 -38.83 -24.95 44.40
CA ALA A 24 -37.55 -24.25 44.23
C ALA A 24 -36.34 -25.21 44.22
N ILE A 25 -36.32 -26.22 45.09
CA ILE A 25 -35.25 -27.23 45.13
C ILE A 25 -35.28 -28.13 43.88
N LEU A 26 -36.46 -28.59 43.46
CA LEU A 26 -36.61 -29.39 42.24
C LEU A 26 -36.19 -28.59 41.00
N LEU A 27 -36.52 -27.30 40.96
CA LEU A 27 -36.08 -26.40 39.89
C LEU A 27 -34.56 -26.18 39.91
N GLN A 28 -33.93 -26.03 41.08
CA GLN A 28 -32.47 -25.92 41.20
C GLN A 28 -31.75 -27.19 40.73
N CYS A 29 -32.23 -28.37 41.15
CA CYS A 29 -31.69 -29.64 40.67
C CYS A 29 -31.89 -29.78 39.15
N PHE A 30 -33.07 -29.45 38.63
CA PHE A 30 -33.33 -29.44 37.19
C PHE A 30 -32.38 -28.52 36.43
N LEU A 31 -32.17 -27.29 36.91
CA LEU A 31 -31.27 -26.33 36.29
C LEU A 31 -29.83 -26.85 36.25
N LEU A 32 -29.33 -27.45 37.34
CA LEU A 32 -28.00 -28.09 37.40
C LEU A 32 -27.84 -29.23 36.40
N PHE A 33 -28.79 -30.16 36.31
CA PHE A 33 -28.72 -31.27 35.34
C PHE A 33 -28.93 -30.80 33.89
N SER A 34 -29.75 -29.77 33.67
CA SER A 34 -30.08 -29.23 32.35
C SER A 34 -28.94 -28.44 31.69
N VAL A 35 -27.82 -28.21 32.38
CA VAL A 35 -26.60 -27.65 31.77
C VAL A 35 -25.83 -28.71 31.00
N LEU A 36 -25.74 -29.97 31.46
CA LEU A 36 -24.89 -30.99 30.82
C LEU A 36 -25.67 -32.07 30.06
N VAL A 37 -26.90 -32.39 30.46
CA VAL A 37 -27.72 -33.42 29.80
C VAL A 37 -27.99 -33.12 28.31
N PRO A 38 -28.22 -31.86 27.88
CA PRO A 38 -28.40 -31.52 26.46
C PRO A 38 -27.22 -31.91 25.56
N PHE A 39 -25.99 -31.91 26.08
CA PHE A 39 -24.80 -32.33 25.32
C PHE A 39 -24.89 -33.80 24.90
N SER A 40 -25.16 -34.67 25.87
CA SER A 40 -25.30 -36.11 25.64
C SER A 40 -26.52 -36.43 24.78
N LEU A 41 -27.62 -35.69 24.95
CA LEU A 41 -28.84 -35.86 24.15
C LEU A 41 -28.60 -35.45 22.68
N ALA A 42 -28.00 -34.30 22.44
CA ALA A 42 -27.65 -33.85 21.09
C ALA A 42 -26.66 -34.80 20.42
N ALA A 43 -25.64 -35.26 21.16
CA ALA A 43 -24.66 -36.22 20.66
C ALA A 43 -25.32 -37.58 20.32
N GLY A 44 -26.22 -38.07 21.18
CA GLY A 44 -26.97 -39.30 20.94
C GLY A 44 -27.91 -39.23 19.74
N LEU A 45 -28.60 -38.10 19.54
CA LEU A 45 -29.48 -37.88 18.39
C LEU A 45 -28.70 -37.82 17.07
N VAL A 46 -27.57 -37.11 17.04
CA VAL A 46 -26.68 -37.08 15.88
C VAL A 46 -26.10 -38.47 15.62
N ALA A 47 -25.66 -39.19 16.65
CA ALA A 47 -25.17 -40.55 16.49
C ALA A 47 -26.23 -41.52 15.94
N ALA A 48 -27.49 -41.39 16.37
CA ALA A 48 -28.61 -42.17 15.85
C ALA A 48 -28.90 -41.85 14.38
N LEU A 49 -28.83 -40.57 13.99
CA LEU A 49 -28.98 -40.14 12.59
C LEU A 49 -27.83 -40.67 11.72
N LEU A 50 -26.59 -40.61 12.22
CA LEU A 50 -25.43 -41.17 11.51
C LEU A 50 -25.53 -42.69 11.35
N ALA A 51 -26.07 -43.38 12.35
CA ALA A 51 -26.32 -44.82 12.27
C ALA A 51 -27.40 -45.17 11.23
N SER A 52 -28.48 -44.38 11.14
CA SER A 52 -29.58 -44.64 10.19
C SER A 52 -29.18 -44.41 8.73
N ILE A 53 -28.23 -43.51 8.46
CA ILE A 53 -27.68 -43.28 7.11
C ILE A 53 -26.47 -44.18 6.79
N GLY A 54 -26.13 -45.13 7.67
CA GLY A 54 -25.02 -46.06 7.45
C GLY A 54 -23.63 -45.39 7.45
N PHE A 55 -23.44 -44.30 8.19
CA PHE A 55 -22.20 -43.51 8.20
C PHE A 55 -20.93 -44.36 8.45
N ARG A 56 -21.03 -45.39 9.30
CA ARG A 56 -19.91 -46.32 9.58
C ARG A 56 -19.47 -47.17 8.39
N ALA A 57 -20.33 -47.33 7.38
CA ALA A 57 -20.01 -48.05 6.14
C ALA A 57 -19.30 -47.17 5.10
N LEU A 58 -19.22 -45.85 5.31
CA LEU A 58 -18.52 -44.94 4.42
C LEU A 58 -17.00 -45.07 4.56
N PRO A 59 -16.22 -44.83 3.49
CA PRO A 59 -14.76 -44.73 3.58
C PRO A 59 -14.30 -43.66 4.58
N LEU A 60 -13.18 -43.92 5.27
CA LEU A 60 -12.58 -43.02 6.28
C LEU A 60 -12.35 -41.59 5.78
N LEU A 61 -11.95 -41.42 4.52
CA LEU A 61 -11.78 -40.09 3.90
C LEU A 61 -13.10 -39.31 3.83
N ILE A 62 -14.20 -39.98 3.50
CA ILE A 62 -15.54 -39.37 3.43
C ILE A 62 -16.04 -39.06 4.84
N GLN A 63 -15.80 -39.96 5.81
CA GLN A 63 -16.12 -39.70 7.22
C GLN A 63 -15.36 -38.47 7.75
N GLY A 64 -14.07 -38.33 7.40
CA GLY A 64 -13.26 -37.17 7.75
C GLY A 64 -13.77 -35.87 7.12
N ALA A 65 -14.15 -35.91 5.84
CA ALA A 65 -14.70 -34.75 5.13
C ALA A 65 -16.08 -34.31 5.69
N LEU A 66 -16.89 -35.24 6.18
CA LEU A 66 -18.21 -34.96 6.75
C LEU A 66 -18.15 -34.54 8.22
N LEU A 67 -17.04 -34.75 8.93
CA LEU A 67 -16.90 -34.45 10.35
C LEU A 67 -17.25 -32.99 10.73
N PRO A 68 -16.83 -31.95 9.98
CA PRO A 68 -17.22 -30.57 10.29
C PRO A 68 -18.73 -30.34 10.17
N VAL A 69 -19.39 -30.97 9.19
CA VAL A 69 -20.85 -30.88 8.98
C VAL A 69 -21.60 -31.58 10.12
N VAL A 70 -21.08 -32.71 10.59
CA VAL A 70 -21.62 -33.45 11.74
C VAL A 70 -21.50 -32.62 13.02
N LEU A 71 -20.34 -32.02 13.27
CA LEU A 71 -20.12 -31.14 14.43
C LEU A 71 -21.01 -29.90 14.39
N LEU A 72 -21.21 -29.33 13.19
CA LEU A 72 -22.14 -28.22 12.98
C LEU A 72 -23.59 -28.62 13.30
N ALA A 73 -24.04 -29.75 12.77
CA ALA A 73 -25.39 -30.27 13.03
C ALA A 73 -25.61 -30.54 14.52
N TRP A 74 -24.62 -31.10 15.20
CA TRP A 74 -24.63 -31.30 16.65
C TRP A 74 -24.76 -29.98 17.41
N LEU A 75 -23.96 -28.97 17.06
CA LEU A 75 -23.98 -27.68 17.75
C LEU A 75 -25.30 -26.93 17.55
N VAL A 76 -25.86 -26.94 16.33
CA VAL A 76 -27.18 -26.34 16.04
C VAL A 76 -28.27 -27.05 16.85
N LEU A 77 -28.25 -28.38 16.89
CA LEU A 77 -29.21 -29.16 17.68
C LEU A 77 -29.11 -28.86 19.18
N LEU A 78 -27.88 -28.76 19.69
CA LEU A 78 -27.61 -28.39 21.07
C LEU A 78 -28.20 -27.01 21.41
N MET A 79 -27.98 -26.01 20.56
CA MET A 79 -28.55 -24.66 20.74
C MET A 79 -30.08 -24.66 20.70
N LEU A 80 -30.69 -25.47 19.83
CA LEU A 80 -32.15 -25.61 19.76
C LEU A 80 -32.72 -26.22 21.04
N ILE A 81 -32.06 -27.24 21.61
CA ILE A 81 -32.46 -27.85 22.89
C ILE A 81 -32.39 -26.81 24.01
N TYR A 82 -31.28 -26.07 24.10
CA TYR A 82 -31.14 -25.00 25.11
C TYR A 82 -32.19 -23.90 24.92
N CYS A 83 -32.45 -23.48 23.69
CA CYS A 83 -33.52 -22.52 23.38
C CYS A 83 -34.89 -23.03 23.87
N GLY A 84 -35.17 -24.32 23.71
CA GLY A 84 -36.39 -24.95 24.23
C GLY A 84 -36.45 -24.88 25.76
N ILE A 85 -35.35 -25.24 26.44
CA ILE A 85 -35.26 -25.23 27.90
C ILE A 85 -35.41 -23.80 28.45
N THR A 86 -34.70 -22.81 27.90
CA THR A 86 -34.80 -21.41 28.33
C THR A 86 -36.18 -20.83 28.08
N THR A 87 -36.83 -21.21 26.98
CA THR A 87 -38.20 -20.79 26.67
C THR A 87 -39.20 -21.37 27.68
N ILE A 88 -39.13 -22.68 27.96
CA ILE A 88 -40.01 -23.35 28.93
C ILE A 88 -39.77 -22.79 30.35
N ALA A 89 -38.52 -22.70 30.78
CA ALA A 89 -38.17 -22.17 32.09
C ALA A 89 -38.58 -20.70 32.25
N GLY A 90 -38.47 -19.90 31.18
CA GLY A 90 -38.88 -18.50 31.14
C GLY A 90 -40.39 -18.25 31.33
N PHE A 91 -41.24 -19.27 31.15
CA PHE A 91 -42.66 -19.18 31.51
C PHE A 91 -42.91 -19.25 33.02
N PHE A 92 -42.05 -19.94 33.76
CA PHE A 92 -42.21 -20.18 35.19
C PHE A 92 -41.36 -19.23 36.04
N VAL A 93 -40.25 -18.74 35.51
CA VAL A 93 -39.29 -17.89 36.23
C VAL A 93 -38.83 -16.72 35.35
N SER A 94 -38.94 -15.51 35.90
CA SER A 94 -38.42 -14.29 35.27
C SER A 94 -37.06 -13.90 35.86
N LYS A 95 -36.17 -13.38 35.02
CA LYS A 95 -34.90 -12.78 35.44
C LYS A 95 -35.18 -11.62 36.42
N PRO A 96 -34.64 -11.67 37.66
CA PRO A 96 -34.93 -10.64 38.66
C PRO A 96 -34.21 -9.33 38.32
N ARG A 97 -34.83 -8.16 38.53
CA ARG A 97 -34.14 -6.86 38.37
C ARG A 97 -33.11 -6.59 39.47
N ARG A 98 -33.40 -7.08 40.67
CA ARG A 98 -32.50 -7.07 41.82
C ARG A 98 -32.71 -8.34 42.62
N ALA A 99 -31.63 -9.01 43.00
CA ALA A 99 -31.69 -10.19 43.85
C ALA A 99 -30.48 -10.24 44.78
N THR A 100 -30.70 -10.67 46.02
CA THR A 100 -29.64 -10.94 46.99
C THR A 100 -29.79 -12.36 47.51
N GLY A 101 -28.67 -13.07 47.67
CA GLY A 101 -28.70 -14.47 48.11
C GLY A 101 -27.31 -15.06 48.29
N SER A 102 -27.20 -16.08 49.14
CA SER A 102 -25.99 -16.91 49.22
C SER A 102 -26.17 -18.17 48.38
N LEU A 103 -25.08 -18.88 48.07
CA LEU A 103 -25.13 -20.18 47.39
C LEU A 103 -26.13 -21.19 48.02
N HIS A 104 -26.40 -21.08 49.32
CA HIS A 104 -27.25 -21.99 50.07
C HIS A 104 -28.73 -21.53 50.15
N SER A 105 -29.05 -20.31 49.72
CA SER A 105 -30.39 -19.71 49.83
C SER A 105 -30.79 -18.89 48.60
N MET A 106 -30.47 -19.39 47.41
CA MET A 106 -30.76 -18.72 46.14
C MET A 106 -32.26 -18.76 45.82
N SER A 107 -32.82 -17.60 45.42
CA SER A 107 -34.18 -17.55 44.89
C SER A 107 -34.29 -18.30 43.55
N PRO A 108 -35.48 -18.79 43.15
CA PRO A 108 -35.68 -19.40 41.84
C PRO A 108 -35.18 -18.54 40.67
N GLY A 109 -35.40 -17.22 40.75
CA GLY A 109 -34.91 -16.26 39.75
C GLY A 109 -33.39 -16.14 39.72
N MET A 110 -32.72 -16.18 40.87
CA MET A 110 -31.27 -16.19 40.94
C MET A 110 -30.69 -17.51 40.41
N ALA A 111 -31.29 -18.65 40.74
CA ALA A 111 -30.88 -19.95 40.19
C ALA A 111 -31.01 -19.99 38.65
N PHE A 112 -32.10 -19.43 38.10
CA PHE A 112 -32.31 -19.33 36.66
C PHE A 112 -31.28 -18.42 35.98
N LEU A 113 -30.90 -17.30 36.61
CA LEU A 113 -29.83 -16.43 36.12
C LEU A 113 -28.50 -17.18 35.99
N PHE A 114 -28.08 -17.88 37.04
CA PHE A 114 -26.82 -18.65 37.02
C PHE A 114 -26.85 -19.78 35.99
N TYR A 115 -28.02 -20.39 35.75
CA TYR A 115 -28.19 -21.32 34.64
C TYR A 115 -27.92 -20.66 33.28
N GLN A 116 -28.50 -19.48 33.02
CA GLN A 116 -28.28 -18.75 31.76
C GLN A 116 -26.79 -18.42 31.54
N TYR A 117 -26.09 -17.96 32.58
CA TYR A 117 -24.66 -17.68 32.49
C TYR A 117 -23.81 -18.96 32.35
N ALA A 118 -24.19 -20.06 32.99
CA ALA A 118 -23.52 -21.34 32.80
C ALA A 118 -23.65 -21.85 31.36
N VAL A 119 -24.84 -21.73 30.75
CA VAL A 119 -25.05 -22.08 29.33
C VAL A 119 -24.24 -21.15 28.41
N TYR A 120 -24.23 -19.85 28.67
CA TYR A 120 -23.41 -18.89 27.93
C TYR A 120 -21.91 -19.28 27.97
N SER A 121 -21.34 -19.47 29.16
CA SER A 121 -19.92 -19.83 29.33
C SER A 121 -19.58 -21.17 28.68
N LEU A 122 -20.50 -22.13 28.70
CA LEU A 122 -20.30 -23.43 28.09
C LEU A 122 -20.30 -23.37 26.56
N LEU A 123 -21.14 -22.53 25.96
CA LEU A 123 -21.13 -22.27 24.52
C LEU A 123 -19.88 -21.49 24.12
N GLU A 124 -19.46 -20.50 24.91
CA GLU A 124 -18.24 -19.72 24.67
C GLU A 124 -16.97 -20.59 24.74
N ALA A 125 -16.95 -21.63 25.59
CA ALA A 125 -15.86 -22.61 25.68
C ALA A 125 -15.71 -23.52 24.44
N THR A 126 -16.56 -23.36 23.41
CA THR A 126 -16.46 -24.06 22.10
C THR A 126 -16.05 -23.10 20.95
N PRO A 127 -14.88 -22.44 21.04
CA PRO A 127 -14.60 -21.20 20.32
C PRO A 127 -14.53 -21.32 18.80
N PHE A 128 -13.98 -22.42 18.25
CA PHE A 128 -13.74 -22.52 16.81
C PHE A 128 -15.03 -22.53 15.99
N LEU A 129 -16.01 -23.36 16.36
CA LEU A 129 -17.30 -23.40 15.66
C LEU A 129 -18.18 -22.20 16.03
N VAL A 130 -18.20 -21.77 17.30
CA VAL A 130 -19.12 -20.71 17.75
C VAL A 130 -18.77 -19.35 17.17
N ASN A 131 -17.49 -19.03 17.01
CA ASN A 131 -17.07 -17.78 16.38
C ASN A 131 -17.45 -17.75 14.89
N LEU A 132 -17.19 -18.84 14.15
CA LEU A 132 -17.58 -18.97 12.74
C LEU A 132 -19.10 -18.83 12.53
N LEU A 133 -19.91 -19.34 13.46
CA LEU A 133 -21.37 -19.32 13.34
C LEU A 133 -21.99 -18.00 13.80
N ARG A 134 -21.28 -17.19 14.59
CA ARG A 134 -21.75 -15.86 15.03
C ARG A 134 -21.83 -14.87 13.86
N ASP A 135 -21.07 -15.08 12.80
CA ASP A 135 -21.11 -14.24 11.60
C ASP A 135 -22.30 -14.57 10.68
N ILE A 136 -22.90 -15.75 10.85
CA ILE A 136 -24.09 -16.17 10.09
C ILE A 136 -25.35 -15.71 10.82
N ALA A 137 -26.04 -14.71 10.26
CA ALA A 137 -27.18 -14.02 10.88
C ALA A 137 -28.26 -14.92 11.56
N PRO A 138 -28.80 -16.00 10.93
CA PRO A 138 -29.78 -16.87 11.59
C PRO A 138 -29.20 -17.66 12.77
N LEU A 139 -27.94 -18.08 12.68
CA LEU A 139 -27.26 -18.84 13.73
C LEU A 139 -26.82 -17.95 14.90
N ARG A 140 -26.47 -16.70 14.63
CA ARG A 140 -26.24 -15.67 15.64
C ARG A 140 -27.47 -15.45 16.53
N LEU A 141 -28.66 -15.37 15.92
CA LEU A 141 -29.91 -15.23 16.68
C LEU A 141 -30.19 -16.48 17.53
N LEU A 142 -29.91 -17.66 16.98
CA LEU A 142 -30.04 -18.92 17.72
C LEU A 142 -29.06 -19.01 18.90
N PHE A 143 -27.81 -18.56 18.73
CA PHE A 143 -26.82 -18.45 19.81
C PHE A 143 -27.32 -17.57 20.94
N PHE A 144 -27.81 -16.35 20.65
CA PHE A 144 -28.33 -15.49 21.71
C PHE A 144 -29.57 -16.09 22.37
N ARG A 145 -30.43 -16.79 21.62
CA ARG A 145 -31.63 -17.44 22.15
C ARG A 145 -31.36 -18.71 22.97
N SER A 146 -30.24 -19.39 22.77
CA SER A 146 -29.96 -20.62 23.52
C SER A 146 -29.77 -20.36 25.02
N PHE A 147 -29.25 -19.19 25.41
CA PHE A 147 -29.04 -18.86 26.83
C PHE A 147 -29.97 -17.74 27.34
N SER A 148 -30.80 -17.13 26.47
CA SER A 148 -31.72 -16.05 26.86
C SER A 148 -33.17 -16.40 26.56
N THR A 149 -34.09 -15.82 27.35
CA THR A 149 -35.54 -16.03 27.15
C THR A 149 -36.07 -15.24 25.94
N ARG A 150 -35.41 -14.13 25.59
CA ARG A 150 -35.77 -13.22 24.51
C ARG A 150 -34.49 -12.60 23.94
N CYS A 151 -34.55 -12.21 22.66
CA CYS A 151 -33.45 -11.54 21.96
C CYS A 151 -34.08 -10.57 20.96
N ARG A 152 -33.81 -9.27 21.07
CA ARG A 152 -34.38 -8.23 20.20
C ARG A 152 -33.29 -7.52 19.39
N LEU A 153 -32.41 -8.31 18.79
CA LEU A 153 -31.32 -7.82 17.96
C LEU A 153 -31.72 -7.86 16.47
N PRO A 154 -31.44 -6.79 15.68
CA PRO A 154 -31.70 -6.80 14.25
C PRO A 154 -30.83 -7.85 13.52
N LEU A 155 -31.34 -8.40 12.41
CA LEU A 155 -30.58 -9.30 11.53
C LEU A 155 -29.39 -8.57 10.88
N SER A 156 -29.53 -7.27 10.65
CA SER A 156 -28.61 -6.38 9.91
C SER A 156 -27.53 -5.72 10.77
N THR A 157 -27.38 -6.08 12.05
CA THR A 157 -26.24 -5.59 12.84
C THR A 157 -24.97 -6.22 12.26
N ALA A 158 -24.35 -5.54 11.29
CA ALA A 158 -23.04 -5.90 10.75
C ALA A 158 -22.00 -5.72 11.87
N GLY A 159 -21.05 -6.64 11.98
CA GLY A 159 -19.96 -6.53 12.97
C GLY A 159 -20.35 -6.90 14.42
N ALA A 160 -21.16 -7.91 14.67
CA ALA A 160 -21.37 -8.42 16.04
C ALA A 160 -20.15 -9.21 16.56
N ALA A 161 -18.97 -8.58 16.54
CA ALA A 161 -17.75 -9.04 17.17
C ALA A 161 -17.61 -8.51 18.62
N GLY A 162 -18.64 -7.84 19.14
CA GLY A 162 -18.79 -7.52 20.56
C GLY A 162 -19.46 -8.64 21.36
N THR A 163 -19.14 -8.73 22.65
CA THR A 163 -19.73 -9.68 23.60
C THR A 163 -21.00 -9.10 24.23
N ILE A 164 -22.15 -9.72 23.96
CA ILE A 164 -23.45 -9.34 24.52
C ILE A 164 -23.87 -10.39 25.57
N GLN A 165 -23.83 -10.02 26.85
CA GLN A 165 -24.11 -10.96 27.95
C GLN A 165 -25.59 -11.06 28.32
N ASP A 166 -26.38 -10.01 28.08
CA ASP A 166 -27.79 -9.94 28.49
C ASP A 166 -28.72 -9.57 27.32
N PRO A 167 -28.80 -10.39 26.26
CA PRO A 167 -29.55 -10.07 25.05
C PRO A 167 -31.07 -9.93 25.27
N ASP A 168 -31.58 -10.35 26.43
CA ASP A 168 -32.99 -10.24 26.82
C ASP A 168 -33.39 -8.84 27.31
N ILE A 169 -32.41 -8.03 27.75
CA ILE A 169 -32.62 -6.67 28.29
C ILE A 169 -31.76 -5.61 27.58
N ILE A 170 -31.02 -5.98 26.54
CA ILE A 170 -30.31 -5.07 25.65
C ILE A 170 -31.17 -4.80 24.41
N HIS A 171 -31.34 -3.53 24.06
CA HIS A 171 -32.13 -3.07 22.92
C HIS A 171 -31.23 -2.30 21.96
N ILE A 172 -31.11 -2.81 20.73
CA ILE A 172 -30.30 -2.21 19.67
C ILE A 172 -31.22 -1.96 18.47
N ASP A 173 -31.32 -0.71 18.04
CA ASP A 173 -32.09 -0.34 16.84
C ASP A 173 -31.35 -0.73 15.54
N ARG A 174 -31.98 -0.53 14.38
CA ARG A 174 -31.33 -0.79 13.08
C ARG A 174 -30.22 0.24 12.81
N SER A 175 -29.21 -0.15 12.03
CA SER A 175 -28.09 0.71 11.63
C SER A 175 -27.21 1.20 12.78
N VAL A 176 -27.00 0.34 13.79
CA VAL A 176 -26.04 0.55 14.87
C VAL A 176 -24.77 -0.24 14.57
N LEU A 177 -23.61 0.42 14.68
CA LEU A 177 -22.30 -0.23 14.54
C LEU A 177 -21.75 -0.57 15.93
N VAL A 178 -21.37 -1.83 16.14
CA VAL A 178 -20.71 -2.28 17.38
C VAL A 178 -19.33 -2.79 17.01
N GLY A 179 -18.29 -2.16 17.54
CA GLY A 179 -16.90 -2.53 17.28
C GLY A 179 -16.52 -3.90 17.84
N HIS A 180 -15.48 -4.50 17.26
CA HIS A 180 -14.89 -5.75 17.74
C HIS A 180 -14.45 -5.62 19.21
N GLY A 181 -14.68 -6.65 20.02
CA GLY A 181 -14.27 -6.67 21.44
C GLY A 181 -15.14 -5.83 22.38
N ALA A 182 -16.10 -5.04 21.87
CA ALA A 182 -16.98 -4.25 22.72
C ALA A 182 -17.84 -5.15 23.63
N ARG A 183 -17.94 -4.84 24.91
CA ARG A 183 -18.68 -5.62 25.92
C ARG A 183 -19.92 -4.85 26.38
N LEU A 184 -21.10 -5.39 26.08
CA LEU A 184 -22.38 -4.85 26.54
C LEU A 184 -22.87 -5.68 27.74
N VAL A 185 -22.78 -5.11 28.93
CA VAL A 185 -23.07 -5.80 30.20
C VAL A 185 -24.21 -5.07 30.90
N ALA A 186 -25.43 -5.61 30.80
CA ALA A 186 -26.64 -4.98 31.35
C ALA A 186 -26.91 -5.38 32.80
N HIS A 187 -25.91 -5.92 33.49
CA HIS A 187 -25.98 -6.33 34.89
C HIS A 187 -24.71 -6.00 35.68
N SER A 188 -24.85 -6.03 37.00
CA SER A 188 -23.76 -6.00 37.97
C SER A 188 -23.98 -7.13 38.97
N LEU A 189 -22.92 -7.86 39.29
CA LEU A 189 -22.91 -8.93 40.28
C LEU A 189 -21.74 -8.68 41.23
N VAL A 190 -22.04 -8.32 42.47
CA VAL A 190 -21.03 -8.01 43.50
C VAL A 190 -21.26 -8.90 44.72
N VAL A 191 -20.22 -9.29 45.43
CA VAL A 191 -20.34 -10.00 46.71
C VAL A 191 -20.30 -8.95 47.83
N ASP A 192 -21.32 -8.92 48.69
CA ASP A 192 -21.35 -8.03 49.85
C ASP A 192 -20.39 -8.51 50.96
N ASP A 193 -20.12 -7.66 51.95
CA ASP A 193 -19.23 -7.97 53.09
C ASP A 193 -19.70 -9.19 53.91
N SER A 194 -20.95 -9.62 53.74
CA SER A 194 -21.52 -10.82 54.36
C SER A 194 -21.41 -12.08 53.50
N GLY A 195 -20.70 -12.01 52.37
CA GLY A 195 -20.50 -13.13 51.45
C GLY A 195 -21.72 -13.47 50.60
N ARG A 196 -22.71 -12.57 50.49
CA ARG A 196 -23.91 -12.77 49.66
C ARG A 196 -23.72 -12.11 48.30
N TYR A 197 -24.19 -12.77 47.25
CA TYR A 197 -24.26 -12.18 45.93
C TYR A 197 -25.36 -11.13 45.87
N VAL A 198 -25.02 -9.96 45.35
CA VAL A 198 -25.91 -8.85 45.05
C VAL A 198 -25.95 -8.69 43.53
N TYR A 199 -27.06 -9.11 42.94
CA TYR A 199 -27.33 -8.96 41.52
C TYR A 199 -28.22 -7.76 41.27
N GLN A 200 -27.86 -6.95 40.28
CA GLN A 200 -28.66 -5.83 39.78
C GLN A 200 -28.58 -5.78 38.26
N SER A 201 -29.71 -5.56 37.59
CA SER A 201 -29.76 -5.38 36.14
C SER A 201 -30.58 -4.17 35.74
N ALA A 202 -30.18 -3.53 34.64
CA ALA A 202 -30.89 -2.41 34.04
C ALA A 202 -30.70 -2.43 32.51
N PRO A 203 -31.75 -2.13 31.72
CA PRO A 203 -31.70 -2.28 30.27
C PRO A 203 -30.71 -1.31 29.64
N ILE A 204 -29.98 -1.77 28.63
CA ILE A 204 -29.16 -0.91 27.76
C ILE A 204 -29.97 -0.60 26.50
N ARG A 205 -30.00 0.66 26.08
CA ARG A 205 -30.70 1.10 24.86
C ARG A 205 -29.71 1.80 23.94
N ILE A 206 -29.65 1.36 22.68
CA ILE A 206 -28.77 1.94 21.67
C ILE A 206 -29.62 2.27 20.45
N HIS A 207 -29.72 3.56 20.15
CA HIS A 207 -30.59 4.08 19.10
C HIS A 207 -29.92 4.11 17.72
N SER A 208 -30.73 4.22 16.66
CA SER A 208 -30.27 4.15 15.27
C SER A 208 -29.13 5.14 14.93
N GLY A 209 -28.18 4.68 14.12
CA GLY A 209 -27.03 5.46 13.67
C GLY A 209 -25.91 5.62 14.71
N ALA A 210 -26.10 5.05 15.91
CA ALA A 210 -25.08 5.08 16.95
C ALA A 210 -23.89 4.14 16.63
N THR A 211 -22.70 4.56 17.03
CA THR A 211 -21.45 3.79 16.86
C THR A 211 -20.83 3.51 18.22
N ILE A 212 -20.53 2.25 18.51
CA ILE A 212 -19.78 1.83 19.70
C ILE A 212 -18.40 1.39 19.24
N GLY A 213 -17.36 2.10 19.65
CA GLY A 213 -15.98 1.77 19.30
C GLY A 213 -15.52 0.41 19.82
N GLY A 214 -14.49 -0.16 19.19
CA GLY A 214 -13.93 -1.45 19.60
C GLY A 214 -13.44 -1.46 21.05
N ASP A 215 -13.48 -2.63 21.69
CA ASP A 215 -13.05 -2.85 23.09
C ASP A 215 -13.72 -1.95 24.16
N THR A 216 -14.84 -1.32 23.81
CA THR A 216 -15.62 -0.47 24.72
C THR A 216 -16.40 -1.31 25.73
N LEU A 217 -16.44 -0.91 26.99
CA LEU A 217 -17.33 -1.48 28.01
C LEU A 217 -18.55 -0.58 28.23
N VAL A 218 -19.75 -1.10 27.98
CA VAL A 218 -21.02 -0.42 28.27
C VAL A 218 -21.72 -1.12 29.43
N GLU A 219 -21.93 -0.38 30.52
CA GLU A 219 -22.52 -0.91 31.75
C GLU A 219 -24.06 -0.81 31.79
N LEU A 220 -24.66 -1.40 32.82
CA LEU A 220 -26.10 -1.47 32.99
C LEU A 220 -26.80 -0.11 33.00
N GLY A 221 -27.99 -0.04 32.38
CA GLY A 221 -28.83 1.16 32.40
C GLY A 221 -28.40 2.28 31.46
N VAL A 222 -27.36 2.08 30.64
CA VAL A 222 -26.90 3.08 29.67
C VAL A 222 -27.91 3.27 28.53
N SER A 223 -28.13 4.51 28.13
CA SER A 223 -28.91 4.89 26.95
C SER A 223 -28.04 5.69 25.99
N ILE A 224 -27.85 5.20 24.77
CA ILE A 224 -27.07 5.84 23.71
C ILE A 224 -28.03 6.39 22.65
N GLY A 225 -28.01 7.72 22.50
CA GLY A 225 -28.85 8.49 21.58
C GLY A 225 -28.59 8.19 20.11
N ARG A 226 -29.51 8.66 19.25
CA ARG A 226 -29.40 8.51 17.80
C ARG A 226 -28.15 9.19 17.30
N ASN A 227 -27.45 8.55 16.38
CA ASN A 227 -26.19 9.07 15.84
C ASN A 227 -25.13 9.40 16.90
N ALA A 228 -25.24 8.93 18.14
CA ALA A 228 -24.19 9.15 19.14
C ALA A 228 -23.01 8.20 18.89
N MET A 229 -21.79 8.60 19.27
CA MET A 229 -20.59 7.79 19.11
C MET A 229 -19.88 7.60 20.43
N ILE A 230 -19.52 6.36 20.74
CA ILE A 230 -18.59 6.04 21.83
C ILE A 230 -17.25 5.70 21.21
N GLU A 231 -16.19 6.40 21.59
CA GLU A 231 -14.84 6.12 21.10
C GLU A 231 -14.34 4.74 21.55
N PRO A 232 -13.46 4.07 20.78
CA PRO A 232 -12.86 2.80 21.18
C PRO A 232 -12.17 2.86 22.54
N PHE A 233 -12.04 1.70 23.20
CA PHE A 233 -11.43 1.55 24.53
C PHE A 233 -12.11 2.35 25.67
N SER A 234 -13.32 2.84 25.44
CA SER A 234 -14.05 3.63 26.44
C SER A 234 -14.80 2.77 27.46
N ARG A 235 -15.07 3.31 28.64
CA ARG A 235 -15.95 2.69 29.65
C ARG A 235 -17.13 3.59 29.94
N VAL A 236 -18.29 3.26 29.40
CA VAL A 236 -19.54 4.01 29.64
C VAL A 236 -20.14 3.55 30.98
N PRO A 237 -20.09 4.39 32.03
CA PRO A 237 -20.48 3.98 33.37
C PRO A 237 -22.00 3.75 33.45
N ALA A 238 -22.42 2.94 34.43
CA ALA A 238 -23.81 2.59 34.63
C ALA A 238 -24.75 3.81 34.68
N TYR A 239 -25.93 3.69 34.05
CA TYR A 239 -26.96 4.74 33.96
C TYR A 239 -26.57 6.01 33.19
N THR A 240 -25.48 6.00 32.43
CA THR A 240 -25.13 7.12 31.56
C THR A 240 -26.15 7.28 30.44
N VAL A 241 -26.65 8.50 30.27
CA VAL A 241 -27.46 8.89 29.10
C VAL A 241 -26.55 9.70 28.19
N VAL A 242 -26.22 9.11 27.04
CA VAL A 242 -25.51 9.77 25.95
C VAL A 242 -26.56 10.38 25.02
N PRO A 243 -26.66 11.72 24.93
CA PRO A 243 -27.61 12.40 24.05
C PRO A 243 -27.39 12.11 22.56
N ASP A 244 -28.41 12.40 21.77
CA ASP A 244 -28.38 12.26 20.30
C ASP A 244 -27.23 13.09 19.71
N GLY A 245 -26.47 12.49 18.79
CA GLY A 245 -25.40 13.15 18.07
C GLY A 245 -24.24 13.59 18.94
N GLU A 246 -24.02 13.01 20.13
CA GLU A 246 -22.83 13.31 20.95
C GLU A 246 -21.74 12.24 20.81
N VAL A 247 -20.48 12.66 20.91
CA VAL A 247 -19.30 11.80 20.94
C VAL A 247 -18.77 11.74 22.36
N TRP A 248 -18.64 10.53 22.91
CA TRP A 248 -18.19 10.28 24.27
C TRP A 248 -17.00 9.33 24.26
N GLY A 249 -15.99 9.59 25.10
CA GLY A 249 -14.78 8.76 25.15
C GLY A 249 -14.08 8.78 26.51
N GLY A 250 -13.22 7.77 26.75
CA GLY A 250 -12.39 7.65 27.95
C GLY A 250 -12.86 6.60 28.99
N VAL A 251 -12.12 6.49 30.10
CA VAL A 251 -12.40 5.56 31.21
C VAL A 251 -12.41 6.34 32.54
N PRO A 252 -13.58 6.81 33.04
CA PRO A 252 -14.92 6.64 32.46
C PRO A 252 -15.17 7.58 31.27
N ALA A 253 -16.09 7.16 30.39
CA ALA A 253 -16.48 7.90 29.20
C ALA A 253 -17.15 9.22 29.58
N ARG A 254 -16.71 10.31 28.97
CA ARG A 254 -17.28 11.65 29.14
C ARG A 254 -17.60 12.24 27.78
N PHE A 255 -18.54 13.19 27.76
CA PHE A 255 -18.79 14.01 26.58
C PHE A 255 -17.48 14.65 26.10
N LEU A 256 -17.18 14.46 24.82
CA LEU A 256 -16.04 15.08 24.15
C LEU A 256 -16.50 16.23 23.26
N ARG A 257 -17.50 15.96 22.41
CA ARG A 257 -18.02 16.91 21.43
C ARG A 257 -19.38 16.49 20.90
N ARG A 258 -20.10 17.39 20.25
CA ARG A 258 -21.24 17.03 19.39
C ARG A 258 -20.70 16.57 18.04
N ARG A 259 -21.24 15.47 17.53
CA ARG A 259 -20.92 14.84 16.25
C ARG A 259 -21.22 15.75 15.06
N PHE A 260 -22.12 16.73 15.21
CA PHE A 260 -22.64 17.56 14.11
C PHE A 260 -22.77 19.08 14.42
N GLU A 261 -22.16 19.63 15.47
CA GLU A 261 -22.27 21.06 15.79
C GLU A 261 -20.89 21.74 15.85
N ASP A 262 -20.53 22.44 14.77
CA ASP A 262 -19.73 23.69 14.67
C ASP A 262 -19.56 24.08 13.18
N LEU A 263 -20.68 24.18 12.45
CA LEU A 263 -20.67 24.69 11.07
C LEU A 263 -21.35 26.07 11.02
N PRO A 264 -20.67 27.14 10.58
CA PRO A 264 -21.34 28.39 10.29
C PRO A 264 -22.26 28.21 9.07
N VAL A 265 -23.56 28.32 9.31
CA VAL A 265 -24.57 28.39 8.26
C VAL A 265 -24.59 29.80 7.69
N SER A 266 -24.16 29.96 6.44
CA SER A 266 -24.40 31.14 5.59
C SER A 266 -24.57 30.67 4.14
N VAL A 267 -25.38 31.24 3.24
CA VAL A 267 -26.44 32.26 3.22
C VAL A 267 -27.25 31.99 1.93
N GLN A 268 -28.58 32.19 2.01
CA GLN A 268 -29.59 32.51 0.99
C GLN A 268 -29.52 31.97 -0.45
N ALA A 269 -30.64 31.36 -0.83
CA ALA A 269 -31.09 31.13 -2.20
C ALA A 269 -31.30 32.45 -2.97
N THR A 270 -30.81 32.54 -4.22
CA THR A 270 -31.49 33.23 -5.32
C THR A 270 -31.03 32.76 -6.70
N ASN A 271 -32.05 32.53 -7.53
CA ASN A 271 -32.16 32.56 -9.00
C ASN A 271 -31.28 31.67 -9.90
N ALA A 272 -32.02 30.87 -10.68
CA ALA A 272 -31.61 29.92 -11.69
C ALA A 272 -30.98 30.57 -12.93
N THR A 273 -29.96 29.93 -13.51
CA THR A 273 -29.84 29.74 -14.98
C THR A 273 -28.85 28.61 -15.33
N VAL A 274 -29.37 27.60 -16.03
CA VAL A 274 -28.77 26.60 -16.96
C VAL A 274 -27.50 25.83 -16.56
N LEU A 275 -27.68 24.51 -16.35
CA LEU A 275 -26.65 23.47 -16.21
C LEU A 275 -26.39 22.72 -17.53
N PRO A 276 -25.19 22.15 -17.75
CA PRO A 276 -24.98 21.09 -18.74
C PRO A 276 -25.53 19.77 -18.20
N THR A 277 -26.33 19.08 -18.99
CA THR A 277 -26.86 17.75 -18.71
C THR A 277 -25.75 16.70 -18.78
N SER A 278 -25.20 16.24 -17.66
CA SER A 278 -24.37 15.03 -17.64
C SER A 278 -25.27 13.81 -17.84
N SER A 279 -24.91 12.93 -18.77
CA SER A 279 -25.66 11.70 -19.01
C SER A 279 -25.44 10.70 -17.87
N ASP A 280 -26.40 9.81 -17.61
CA ASP A 280 -26.28 8.75 -16.60
C ASP A 280 -25.01 7.91 -16.81
N GLU A 281 -24.55 7.80 -18.06
CA GLU A 281 -23.35 7.06 -18.45
C GLU A 281 -22.04 7.72 -17.99
N GLU A 282 -21.95 9.06 -18.02
CA GLU A 282 -20.79 9.79 -17.50
C GLU A 282 -20.67 9.66 -15.97
N THR A 283 -21.80 9.63 -15.27
CA THR A 283 -21.84 9.49 -13.81
C THR A 283 -21.43 8.08 -13.39
N LEU A 284 -21.92 7.06 -14.09
CA LEU A 284 -21.48 5.68 -13.90
C LEU A 284 -19.97 5.52 -14.14
N GLN A 285 -19.45 6.16 -15.20
CA GLN A 285 -18.02 6.14 -15.49
C GLN A 285 -17.19 6.86 -14.41
N LEU A 286 -17.69 7.96 -13.85
CA LEU A 286 -17.07 8.66 -12.73
C LEU A 286 -16.98 7.72 -11.52
N ILE A 287 -18.09 7.13 -11.10
CA ILE A 287 -18.15 6.24 -9.93
C ILE A 287 -17.23 5.03 -10.11
N ALA A 288 -17.30 4.35 -11.25
CA ALA A 288 -16.43 3.20 -11.54
C ALA A 288 -14.93 3.60 -11.48
N THR A 289 -14.58 4.77 -12.03
CA THR A 289 -13.21 5.30 -11.98
C THR A 289 -12.77 5.63 -10.55
N SER A 290 -13.67 6.18 -9.72
CA SER A 290 -13.40 6.53 -8.33
C SER A 290 -13.15 5.29 -7.47
N LEU A 291 -13.95 4.24 -7.67
CA LEU A 291 -13.86 3.00 -6.91
C LEU A 291 -12.74 2.07 -7.43
N GLY A 292 -12.24 2.30 -8.66
CA GLY A 292 -11.25 1.43 -9.28
C GLY A 292 -11.83 0.08 -9.65
N VAL A 293 -13.09 0.05 -10.10
CA VAL A 293 -13.77 -1.16 -10.56
C VAL A 293 -14.15 -1.02 -12.03
N ASP A 294 -14.25 -2.16 -12.73
CA ASP A 294 -14.74 -2.17 -14.10
C ASP A 294 -16.13 -1.54 -14.21
N ARG A 295 -16.33 -0.70 -15.23
CA ARG A 295 -17.63 -0.06 -15.52
C ARG A 295 -18.78 -1.08 -15.61
N GLY A 296 -18.49 -2.31 -16.04
CA GLY A 296 -19.50 -3.38 -16.15
C GLY A 296 -20.03 -3.91 -14.81
N LYS A 297 -19.36 -3.61 -13.68
CA LYS A 297 -19.79 -4.06 -12.34
C LYS A 297 -20.82 -3.14 -11.69
N ILE A 298 -21.01 -1.91 -12.19
CA ILE A 298 -21.95 -0.93 -11.63
C ILE A 298 -23.02 -0.61 -12.66
N ASP A 299 -24.27 -0.88 -12.31
CA ASP A 299 -25.44 -0.49 -13.11
C ASP A 299 -26.11 0.77 -12.56
N ALA A 300 -27.08 1.32 -13.30
CA ALA A 300 -27.79 2.54 -12.91
C ALA A 300 -28.64 2.39 -11.61
N SER A 301 -28.92 1.14 -11.19
CA SER A 301 -29.56 0.82 -9.92
C SER A 301 -28.56 0.47 -8.80
N GLY A 302 -27.27 0.57 -9.09
CA GLY A 302 -26.19 0.15 -8.22
C GLY A 302 -25.93 1.11 -7.06
N GLY A 303 -25.28 0.59 -6.03
CA GLY A 303 -24.99 1.31 -4.80
C GLY A 303 -24.15 0.50 -3.81
N SER A 304 -23.95 1.02 -2.61
CA SER A 304 -23.15 0.39 -1.55
C SER A 304 -23.62 -1.01 -1.14
N ASN A 305 -24.84 -1.42 -1.52
CA ASN A 305 -25.39 -2.74 -1.24
C ASN A 305 -24.98 -3.84 -2.25
N ASN A 306 -24.43 -3.47 -3.41
CA ASN A 306 -24.11 -4.41 -4.49
C ASN A 306 -22.68 -4.31 -5.04
N CYS A 307 -21.87 -3.37 -4.54
CA CYS A 307 -20.46 -3.23 -4.84
C CYS A 307 -19.69 -3.12 -3.52
N ASP A 308 -18.87 -4.14 -3.23
CA ASP A 308 -18.11 -4.21 -1.97
C ASP A 308 -17.09 -3.05 -1.86
N GLU A 309 -16.56 -2.60 -3.00
CA GLU A 309 -15.65 -1.46 -3.10
C GLU A 309 -16.35 -0.11 -2.86
N TRP A 310 -17.69 -0.07 -2.85
CA TRP A 310 -18.50 1.12 -2.56
C TRP A 310 -18.87 1.19 -1.06
N ASP A 311 -17.87 0.99 -0.21
CA ASP A 311 -17.95 1.19 1.23
C ASP A 311 -17.73 2.67 1.61
N SER A 312 -17.53 2.96 2.90
CA SER A 312 -17.26 4.33 3.38
C SER A 312 -16.00 4.96 2.76
N LEU A 313 -14.99 4.16 2.38
CA LEU A 313 -13.78 4.63 1.71
C LEU A 313 -14.06 4.90 0.22
N GLY A 314 -14.88 4.04 -0.40
CA GLY A 314 -15.41 4.24 -1.74
C GLY A 314 -16.21 5.54 -1.85
N GLN A 315 -17.05 5.84 -0.86
CA GLN A 315 -17.81 7.09 -0.76
C GLN A 315 -16.90 8.33 -0.72
N MET A 316 -15.82 8.29 0.07
CA MET A 316 -14.82 9.36 0.09
C MET A 316 -14.12 9.52 -1.27
N SER A 317 -13.82 8.40 -1.95
CA SER A 317 -13.20 8.42 -3.28
C SER A 317 -14.11 9.02 -4.36
N ILE A 318 -15.42 8.75 -4.28
CA ILE A 318 -16.43 9.36 -5.15
C ILE A 318 -16.55 10.86 -4.84
N ALA A 319 -16.68 11.24 -3.57
CA ALA A 319 -16.76 12.64 -3.16
C ALA A 319 -15.55 13.46 -3.63
N ALA A 320 -14.35 12.91 -3.51
CA ALA A 320 -13.16 13.57 -4.02
C ALA A 320 -13.16 13.71 -5.55
N SER A 321 -13.73 12.74 -6.27
CA SER A 321 -13.86 12.81 -7.72
C SER A 321 -14.87 13.87 -8.15
N LEU A 322 -15.95 14.05 -7.40
CA LEU A 322 -16.91 15.14 -7.58
C LEU A 322 -16.25 16.51 -7.36
N GLN A 323 -15.41 16.63 -6.32
CA GLN A 323 -14.64 17.85 -6.07
C GLN A 323 -13.64 18.13 -7.20
N LEU A 324 -12.89 17.12 -7.67
CA LEU A 324 -11.85 17.30 -8.69
C LEU A 324 -12.38 17.58 -10.09
N ARG A 325 -13.50 16.94 -10.49
CA ARG A 325 -14.08 17.10 -11.83
C ARG A 325 -15.09 18.23 -11.91
N HIS A 326 -15.87 18.45 -10.84
CA HIS A 326 -17.02 19.35 -10.85
C HIS A 326 -16.92 20.47 -9.81
N GLY A 327 -15.85 20.53 -9.01
CA GLY A 327 -15.67 21.51 -7.93
C GLY A 327 -16.53 21.26 -6.69
N ILE A 328 -17.39 20.23 -6.70
CA ILE A 328 -18.41 20.01 -5.66
C ILE A 328 -17.74 19.52 -4.37
N LYS A 329 -17.72 20.37 -3.34
CA LYS A 329 -17.30 20.00 -1.99
C LYS A 329 -18.50 19.51 -1.19
N LEU A 330 -18.40 18.31 -0.63
CA LEU A 330 -19.44 17.68 0.19
C LEU A 330 -19.05 17.72 1.67
N SER A 331 -20.02 17.94 2.55
CA SER A 331 -19.82 17.76 4.00
C SER A 331 -19.66 16.27 4.34
N PRO A 332 -19.07 15.90 5.49
CA PRO A 332 -18.95 14.49 5.88
C PRO A 332 -20.29 13.72 5.84
N GLU A 333 -21.39 14.35 6.29
CA GLU A 333 -22.72 13.76 6.20
C GLU A 333 -23.15 13.45 4.76
N GLN A 334 -22.87 14.38 3.84
CA GLN A 334 -23.17 14.20 2.42
C GLN A 334 -22.29 13.11 1.81
N ILE A 335 -21.00 13.04 2.14
CA ILE A 335 -20.08 12.00 1.68
C ILE A 335 -20.60 10.62 2.06
N PHE A 336 -20.90 10.40 3.34
CA PHE A 336 -21.37 9.08 3.82
C PHE A 336 -22.84 8.78 3.46
N SER A 337 -23.52 9.72 2.81
CA SER A 337 -24.85 9.53 2.23
C SER A 337 -24.82 9.05 0.78
N LEU A 338 -23.65 9.05 0.11
CA LEU A 338 -23.47 8.59 -1.28
C LEU A 338 -23.60 7.07 -1.42
N ASN A 339 -24.79 6.54 -1.21
CA ASN A 339 -25.05 5.10 -1.16
C ASN A 339 -25.53 4.52 -2.50
N SER A 340 -25.84 5.37 -3.48
CA SER A 340 -26.34 4.96 -4.79
C SER A 340 -25.89 5.90 -5.90
N VAL A 341 -26.01 5.44 -7.15
CA VAL A 341 -25.77 6.28 -8.34
C VAL A 341 -26.68 7.51 -8.32
N GLN A 342 -27.91 7.38 -7.81
CA GLN A 342 -28.87 8.47 -7.70
C GLN A 342 -28.42 9.56 -6.71
N ASP A 343 -27.78 9.18 -5.61
CA ASP A 343 -27.26 10.15 -4.63
C ASP A 343 -26.14 11.00 -5.26
N VAL A 344 -25.26 10.37 -6.05
CA VAL A 344 -24.20 11.05 -6.81
C VAL A 344 -24.80 11.98 -7.87
N LEU A 345 -25.80 11.50 -8.62
CA LEU A 345 -26.52 12.30 -9.63
C LEU A 345 -27.21 13.52 -9.00
N ALA A 346 -27.81 13.37 -7.81
CA ALA A 346 -28.49 14.47 -7.13
C ALA A 346 -27.54 15.64 -6.83
N HIS A 347 -26.29 15.35 -6.45
CA HIS A 347 -25.27 16.38 -6.22
C HIS A 347 -24.76 17.02 -7.52
N LEU A 348 -24.69 16.26 -8.62
CA LEU A 348 -24.34 16.79 -9.94
C LEU A 348 -25.44 17.71 -10.53
N GLN A 349 -26.71 17.42 -10.24
CA GLN A 349 -27.87 18.19 -10.71
C GLN A 349 -28.13 19.46 -9.88
N HIS A 350 -27.65 19.51 -8.63
CA HIS A 350 -27.77 20.66 -7.74
C HIS A 350 -26.41 21.04 -7.13
N PRO A 351 -25.47 21.59 -7.91
CA PRO A 351 -24.19 22.02 -7.37
C PRO A 351 -24.38 23.19 -6.41
N ASN A 352 -23.84 23.08 -5.20
CA ASN A 352 -23.84 24.15 -4.20
C ASN A 352 -22.99 25.34 -4.68
N GLY A 353 -23.59 26.27 -5.43
CA GLY A 353 -23.14 27.66 -5.54
C GLY A 353 -21.84 27.95 -6.29
N ILE A 354 -21.35 27.06 -7.17
CA ILE A 354 -20.08 27.27 -7.89
C ILE A 354 -20.36 27.93 -9.25
N GLN A 355 -19.65 29.02 -9.57
CA GLN A 355 -19.68 29.59 -10.92
C GLN A 355 -18.88 28.72 -11.91
N PRO A 356 -19.36 28.50 -13.14
CA PRO A 356 -18.64 27.71 -14.17
C PRO A 356 -17.23 28.24 -14.51
N SER A 357 -16.91 29.47 -14.11
CA SER A 357 -15.57 30.07 -14.25
C SER A 357 -14.50 29.46 -13.35
N ASP A 358 -14.90 28.70 -12.30
CA ASP A 358 -13.99 28.03 -11.36
C ASP A 358 -13.72 26.55 -11.72
N LEU A 359 -14.36 26.04 -12.78
CA LEU A 359 -13.96 24.76 -13.38
C LEU A 359 -12.52 24.90 -13.89
N PRO A 360 -11.62 23.96 -13.59
CA PRO A 360 -10.25 24.06 -14.05
C PRO A 360 -10.25 24.14 -15.58
N LEU A 361 -9.81 25.28 -16.12
CA LEU A 361 -9.41 25.44 -17.52
C LEU A 361 -8.73 24.14 -17.97
N GLN A 362 -9.32 23.44 -18.95
CA GLN A 362 -8.85 22.15 -19.45
C GLN A 362 -7.33 22.24 -19.68
N LEU A 363 -6.56 21.70 -18.74
CA LEU A 363 -5.12 21.72 -18.82
C LEU A 363 -4.75 20.73 -19.93
N SER A 364 -4.16 21.24 -21.00
CA SER A 364 -3.60 20.39 -22.05
C SER A 364 -2.35 19.71 -21.48
N LEU A 365 -2.48 18.42 -21.14
CA LEU A 365 -1.34 17.65 -20.63
C LEU A 365 -0.31 17.40 -21.75
N PRO A 366 0.99 17.54 -21.46
CA PRO A 366 2.06 17.23 -22.40
C PRO A 366 1.98 15.77 -22.85
N ARG A 367 2.50 15.50 -24.06
CA ARG A 367 2.60 14.13 -24.57
C ARG A 367 3.65 13.31 -23.82
N ASP A 368 4.78 13.95 -23.48
CA ASP A 368 5.83 13.33 -22.68
C ASP A 368 5.47 13.42 -21.18
N PRO A 369 5.25 12.28 -20.48
CA PRO A 369 4.92 12.28 -19.08
C PRO A 369 6.05 12.78 -18.17
N GLU A 370 7.30 12.80 -18.63
CA GLU A 370 8.44 13.34 -17.85
C GLU A 370 8.30 14.85 -17.59
N LEU A 371 7.42 15.55 -18.32
CA LEU A 371 7.14 16.98 -18.15
C LEU A 371 5.99 17.26 -17.17
N LEU A 372 5.20 16.26 -16.77
CA LEU A 372 4.09 16.44 -15.82
C LEU A 372 4.50 17.09 -14.49
N PRO A 373 5.66 16.77 -13.89
CA PRO A 373 6.11 17.40 -12.64
C PRO A 373 6.37 18.91 -12.73
N LEU A 374 6.46 19.46 -13.95
CA LEU A 374 6.66 20.90 -14.18
C LEU A 374 5.35 21.69 -14.05
N LEU A 375 4.21 21.02 -14.15
CA LEU A 375 2.89 21.62 -14.06
C LEU A 375 2.37 21.61 -12.62
N ASP A 376 1.27 22.32 -12.38
CA ASP A 376 0.58 22.27 -11.10
C ASP A 376 0.00 20.87 -10.87
N HIS A 377 0.36 20.24 -9.74
CA HIS A 377 0.02 18.87 -9.43
C HIS A 377 -1.49 18.64 -9.29
N GLY A 378 -2.22 19.59 -8.69
CA GLY A 378 -3.67 19.51 -8.55
C GLY A 378 -4.36 19.55 -9.91
N ARG A 379 -3.99 20.52 -10.76
CA ARG A 379 -4.53 20.63 -12.12
C ARG A 379 -4.20 19.43 -13.01
N VAL A 380 -2.99 18.87 -12.89
CA VAL A 380 -2.62 17.63 -13.60
C VAL A 380 -3.48 16.47 -13.14
N THR A 381 -3.67 16.31 -11.82
CA THR A 381 -4.48 15.22 -11.25
C THR A 381 -5.93 15.32 -11.72
N SER A 382 -6.53 16.51 -11.72
CA SER A 382 -7.86 16.75 -12.28
C SER A 382 -7.93 16.42 -13.79
N ALA A 383 -6.93 16.83 -14.57
CA ALA A 383 -6.90 16.57 -16.01
C ALA A 383 -6.70 15.08 -16.35
N LEU A 384 -5.87 14.36 -15.59
CA LEU A 384 -5.71 12.90 -15.70
C LEU A 384 -7.01 12.18 -15.33
N LEU A 385 -7.68 12.62 -14.27
CA LEU A 385 -8.96 12.08 -13.87
C LEU A 385 -10.02 12.30 -14.95
N ALA A 386 -10.06 13.47 -15.60
CA ALA A 386 -11.02 13.81 -16.66
C ALA A 386 -10.84 12.99 -17.95
N ARG A 387 -9.62 12.54 -18.28
CA ARG A 387 -9.37 11.71 -19.47
C ARG A 387 -9.95 10.29 -19.40
N GLY A 388 -10.47 9.86 -18.25
CA GLY A 388 -11.03 8.53 -18.06
C GLY A 388 -9.99 7.41 -18.12
N GLN A 389 -10.39 6.19 -17.76
CA GLN A 389 -9.53 5.01 -17.84
C GLN A 389 -9.46 4.51 -19.30
N SER A 390 -8.26 4.22 -19.84
CA SER A 390 -8.18 3.17 -20.88
C SER A 390 -8.34 1.79 -20.20
N PRO A 391 -8.90 0.75 -20.84
CA PRO A 391 -9.23 -0.50 -20.14
C PRO A 391 -8.06 -1.44 -19.82
N ASP A 392 -6.83 -1.23 -20.31
CA ASP A 392 -5.95 -2.39 -20.56
C ASP A 392 -4.75 -2.63 -19.62
N LEU A 393 -4.64 -2.04 -18.42
CA LEU A 393 -3.40 -2.17 -17.61
C LEU A 393 -3.55 -2.92 -16.28
N GLU A 394 -4.75 -3.25 -15.82
CA GLU A 394 -4.93 -4.03 -14.60
C GLU A 394 -4.76 -5.53 -14.91
N GLY A 395 -3.75 -6.17 -14.31
CA GLY A 395 -3.47 -7.60 -14.51
C GLY A 395 -2.41 -7.96 -15.56
N GLN A 396 -1.69 -6.98 -16.15
CA GLN A 396 -0.54 -7.28 -17.01
C GLN A 396 0.71 -7.71 -16.20
N ASP A 397 1.49 -8.66 -16.73
CA ASP A 397 2.81 -9.02 -16.22
C ASP A 397 3.70 -7.78 -16.09
N GLY A 398 3.95 -7.33 -14.85
CA GLY A 398 4.80 -6.16 -14.57
C GLY A 398 4.25 -5.11 -13.59
N SER A 399 3.04 -5.28 -13.04
CA SER A 399 2.50 -4.36 -12.02
C SER A 399 3.39 -4.27 -10.77
N ILE A 400 3.55 -3.07 -10.20
CA ILE A 400 4.14 -2.94 -8.85
C ILE A 400 3.06 -3.10 -7.82
N HIS A 401 3.29 -3.97 -6.84
CA HIS A 401 2.49 -4.02 -5.65
C HIS A 401 3.02 -3.06 -4.58
N VAL A 402 2.16 -2.14 -4.13
CA VAL A 402 2.41 -1.18 -3.07
C VAL A 402 1.54 -1.57 -1.87
N VAL A 403 2.15 -1.66 -0.69
CA VAL A 403 1.46 -1.92 0.56
C VAL A 403 1.72 -0.76 1.50
N VAL A 404 0.67 -0.16 2.05
CA VAL A 404 0.75 1.00 2.96
C VAL A 404 0.19 0.61 4.33
N ALA A 405 0.96 0.87 5.39
CA ALA A 405 0.44 0.86 6.76
C ALA A 405 0.57 2.26 7.35
N ALA A 406 -0.47 2.72 8.04
CA ALA A 406 -0.49 4.05 8.62
C ALA A 406 -1.10 4.06 10.02
N THR A 407 -0.71 5.03 10.85
CA THR A 407 -1.37 5.30 12.14
C THR A 407 -2.74 5.98 11.97
N PHE A 408 -3.01 6.51 10.77
CA PHE A 408 -4.25 7.18 10.36
C PHE A 408 -4.81 6.55 9.07
N VAL A 409 -6.00 6.97 8.60
CA VAL A 409 -6.58 6.51 7.33
C VAL A 409 -5.80 7.09 6.15
N ALA A 410 -5.16 6.24 5.35
CA ALA A 410 -4.25 6.61 4.26
C ALA A 410 -4.84 6.36 2.86
N GLU A 411 -5.94 5.63 2.78
CA GLU A 411 -6.62 5.18 1.57
C GLU A 411 -6.89 6.27 0.53
N PRO A 412 -7.22 7.53 0.89
CA PRO A 412 -7.42 8.60 -0.08
C PRO A 412 -6.22 8.87 -1.01
N LEU A 413 -4.99 8.50 -0.64
CA LEU A 413 -3.81 8.67 -1.51
C LEU A 413 -3.81 7.76 -2.74
N ALA A 414 -4.59 6.66 -2.72
CA ALA A 414 -4.58 5.63 -3.75
C ALA A 414 -4.92 6.17 -5.14
N GLN A 415 -5.86 7.12 -5.23
CA GLN A 415 -6.30 7.66 -6.51
C GLN A 415 -5.18 8.41 -7.23
N ALA A 416 -4.50 9.33 -6.54
CA ALA A 416 -3.39 10.08 -7.12
C ALA A 416 -2.23 9.15 -7.53
N LEU A 417 -1.90 8.16 -6.69
CA LEU A 417 -0.89 7.16 -7.03
C LEU A 417 -1.22 6.44 -8.35
N ARG A 418 -2.44 5.91 -8.47
CA ARG A 418 -2.88 5.18 -9.68
C ARG A 418 -2.85 6.08 -10.91
N LEU A 419 -3.40 7.30 -10.82
CA LEU A 419 -3.45 8.25 -11.94
C LEU A 419 -2.05 8.62 -12.42
N TRP A 420 -1.15 8.98 -11.50
CA TRP A 420 0.20 9.41 -11.85
C TRP A 420 1.07 8.26 -12.34
N SER A 421 1.09 7.11 -11.65
CA SER A 421 1.85 5.94 -12.12
C SER A 421 1.42 5.49 -13.51
N ARG A 422 0.12 5.54 -13.78
CA ARG A 422 -0.43 5.23 -15.09
C ARG A 422 -0.04 6.25 -16.17
N ALA A 423 0.04 7.54 -15.83
CA ALA A 423 0.51 8.56 -16.77
C ALA A 423 1.95 8.26 -17.27
N PHE A 424 2.76 7.61 -16.44
CA PHE A 424 4.08 7.10 -16.79
C PHE A 424 4.06 5.68 -17.43
N GLY A 425 2.89 5.10 -17.68
CA GLY A 425 2.74 3.76 -18.27
C GLY A 425 3.02 2.60 -17.30
N VAL A 426 2.92 2.82 -15.99
CA VAL A 426 3.18 1.80 -14.96
C VAL A 426 1.88 1.42 -14.24
N ALA A 427 1.51 0.14 -14.28
CA ALA A 427 0.41 -0.41 -13.50
C ALA A 427 0.79 -0.60 -12.03
N VAL A 428 -0.09 -0.24 -11.12
CA VAL A 428 0.12 -0.34 -9.67
C VAL A 428 -1.08 -0.99 -8.99
N SER A 429 -0.83 -2.05 -8.22
CA SER A 429 -1.79 -2.58 -7.25
C SER A 429 -1.44 -2.03 -5.87
N ILE A 430 -2.42 -1.48 -5.16
CA ILE A 430 -2.24 -0.93 -3.81
C ILE A 430 -3.12 -1.68 -2.82
N GLU A 431 -2.55 -2.11 -1.70
CA GLU A 431 -3.24 -2.70 -0.55
C GLU A 431 -2.89 -1.90 0.71
N PHE A 432 -3.87 -1.74 1.61
CA PHE A 432 -3.68 -1.04 2.87
C PHE A 432 -3.77 -2.04 4.02
N ALA A 433 -2.86 -1.91 4.98
CA ALA A 433 -2.99 -2.62 6.25
C ALA A 433 -4.15 -2.05 7.07
N GLY A 434 -4.68 -2.85 8.01
CA GLY A 434 -5.74 -2.39 8.90
C GLY A 434 -5.37 -1.11 9.65
N PHE A 435 -6.36 -0.27 9.92
CA PHE A 435 -6.19 1.01 10.62
C PHE A 435 -5.40 0.84 11.93
N ASN A 436 -4.33 1.64 12.09
CA ASN A 436 -3.43 1.62 13.24
C ASN A 436 -2.79 0.25 13.55
N GLN A 437 -2.57 -0.59 12.52
CA GLN A 437 -1.92 -1.90 12.65
C GLN A 437 -0.48 -1.92 12.13
N VAL A 438 0.26 -0.82 12.23
CA VAL A 438 1.65 -0.71 11.73
C VAL A 438 2.55 -1.80 12.31
N THR A 439 2.62 -1.93 13.64
CA THR A 439 3.47 -2.92 14.31
C THR A 439 3.06 -4.35 13.99
N ALA A 440 1.75 -4.65 13.99
CA ALA A 440 1.25 -5.99 13.67
C ALA A 440 1.58 -6.39 12.23
N SER A 441 1.43 -5.45 11.29
CA SER A 441 1.74 -5.67 9.87
C SER A 441 3.22 -5.97 9.64
N LEU A 442 4.12 -5.30 10.35
CA LEU A 442 5.56 -5.54 10.25
C LEU A 442 5.98 -6.87 10.91
N LEU A 443 5.31 -7.29 11.98
CA LEU A 443 5.70 -8.48 12.75
C LEU A 443 5.12 -9.79 12.20
N ASP A 444 3.92 -9.78 11.63
CA ASP A 444 3.27 -10.98 11.09
C ASP A 444 3.77 -11.33 9.67
N PRO A 445 4.43 -12.48 9.45
CA PRO A 445 4.86 -12.91 8.12
C PRO A 445 3.70 -13.14 7.13
N GLY A 446 2.49 -13.39 7.62
CA GLY A 446 1.29 -13.57 6.80
C GLY A 446 0.62 -12.26 6.37
N SER A 447 1.08 -11.12 6.88
CA SER A 447 0.52 -9.81 6.58
C SER A 447 0.76 -9.40 5.11
N PRO A 448 0.05 -8.38 4.61
CA PRO A 448 0.35 -7.77 3.31
C PRO A 448 1.83 -7.39 3.14
N PHE A 449 2.47 -6.87 4.19
CA PHE A 449 3.91 -6.55 4.20
C PHE A 449 4.79 -7.81 4.07
N GLY A 450 4.47 -8.86 4.82
CA GLY A 450 5.23 -10.12 4.80
C GLY A 450 5.16 -10.86 3.46
N ARG A 451 4.03 -10.73 2.75
CA ARG A 451 3.81 -11.29 1.41
C ARG A 451 4.47 -10.46 0.30
N ASN A 452 4.62 -9.16 0.48
CA ASN A 452 5.10 -8.24 -0.54
C ASN A 452 6.64 -8.08 -0.52
N ARG A 453 7.35 -9.07 -1.10
CA ARG A 453 8.83 -9.07 -1.13
C ARG A 453 9.45 -8.26 -2.26
N ASP A 454 8.82 -8.25 -3.43
CA ASP A 454 9.34 -7.57 -4.64
C ASP A 454 8.68 -6.20 -4.90
N GLY A 455 7.79 -5.76 -4.01
CA GLY A 455 7.04 -4.51 -4.12
C GLY A 455 7.55 -3.39 -3.21
N ILE A 456 6.70 -2.39 -2.97
CA ILE A 456 6.98 -1.24 -2.09
C ILE A 456 6.17 -1.42 -0.81
N ASN A 457 6.84 -1.42 0.34
CA ASN A 457 6.20 -1.43 1.65
C ASN A 457 6.44 -0.08 2.33
N LEU A 458 5.37 0.70 2.54
CA LEU A 458 5.44 2.06 3.08
C LEU A 458 4.75 2.15 4.44
N VAL A 459 5.44 2.67 5.44
CA VAL A 459 4.86 3.03 6.73
C VAL A 459 4.75 4.55 6.85
N LEU A 460 3.53 5.01 7.16
CA LEU A 460 3.21 6.41 7.47
C LEU A 460 2.86 6.54 8.96
N ALA A 461 3.36 7.57 9.61
CA ALA A 461 2.99 7.90 10.97
C ALA A 461 2.80 9.41 11.09
N ARG A 462 1.96 9.83 12.03
CA ARG A 462 1.83 11.24 12.41
C ARG A 462 2.15 11.43 13.89
N PRO A 463 2.72 12.58 14.29
CA PRO A 463 3.12 12.83 15.68
C PRO A 463 2.00 12.61 16.70
N GLU A 464 0.77 12.99 16.35
CA GLU A 464 -0.39 12.96 17.23
C GLU A 464 -0.84 11.55 17.61
N ASP A 465 -0.55 10.54 16.77
CA ASP A 465 -0.89 9.15 17.08
C ASP A 465 0.20 8.44 17.89
N LEU A 466 1.42 9.00 17.90
CA LEU A 466 2.54 8.43 18.64
C LEU A 466 2.46 8.81 20.12
N MET A 467 1.95 10.00 20.43
CA MET A 467 1.85 10.52 21.80
C MET A 467 0.47 10.17 22.38
N THR A 468 0.44 9.41 23.47
CA THR A 468 -0.82 9.01 24.13
C THR A 468 -0.88 9.55 25.56
N LEU A 469 -2.05 9.57 26.18
CA LEU A 469 -2.21 10.03 27.58
C LEU A 469 -1.32 9.24 28.58
N ASN A 470 -0.98 7.99 28.27
CA ASN A 470 -0.13 7.12 29.08
C ASN A 470 1.33 7.04 28.58
N ASP A 471 1.64 7.79 27.53
CA ASP A 471 2.95 7.88 26.89
C ASP A 471 3.08 9.26 26.23
N VAL A 472 3.21 10.28 27.07
CA VAL A 472 3.18 11.69 26.67
C VAL A 472 4.33 12.04 25.72
N ARG A 473 5.41 11.25 25.70
CA ARG A 473 6.54 11.43 24.78
C ARG A 473 6.50 10.48 23.58
N GLY A 474 5.57 9.53 23.55
CA GLY A 474 5.43 8.53 22.50
C GLY A 474 6.56 7.49 22.44
N GLU A 475 7.41 7.42 23.48
CA GLU A 475 8.61 6.57 23.50
C GLU A 475 8.27 5.09 23.27
N LYS A 476 7.18 4.58 23.86
CA LYS A 476 6.78 3.18 23.75
C LYS A 476 6.26 2.84 22.36
N VAL A 477 5.50 3.75 21.76
CA VAL A 477 4.94 3.54 20.41
C VAL A 477 6.07 3.58 19.38
N VAL A 478 6.96 4.56 19.51
CA VAL A 478 8.17 4.68 18.68
C VAL A 478 9.04 3.43 18.82
N ASP A 479 9.35 2.99 20.04
CA ASP A 479 10.11 1.77 20.30
C ASP A 479 9.48 0.55 19.63
N ALA A 480 8.16 0.40 19.72
CA ALA A 480 7.44 -0.71 19.13
C ALA A 480 7.53 -0.71 17.59
N ILE A 481 7.34 0.46 16.95
CA ILE A 481 7.43 0.60 15.49
C ILE A 481 8.85 0.29 15.00
N PHE A 482 9.87 0.89 15.60
CA PHE A 482 11.26 0.69 15.18
C PHE A 482 11.75 -0.75 15.46
N SER A 483 11.36 -1.34 16.59
CA SER A 483 11.66 -2.75 16.88
C SER A 483 11.00 -3.69 15.87
N ALA A 484 9.78 -3.39 15.42
CA ALA A 484 9.09 -4.17 14.41
C ALA A 484 9.69 -3.97 13.01
N ALA A 485 10.06 -2.74 12.65
CA ALA A 485 10.76 -2.40 11.42
C ALA A 485 12.09 -3.14 11.31
N GLN A 486 12.90 -3.12 12.37
CA GLN A 486 14.15 -3.86 12.44
C GLN A 486 13.93 -5.35 12.21
N LYS A 487 13.00 -5.98 12.95
CA LYS A 487 12.68 -7.40 12.80
C LYS A 487 12.16 -7.76 11.40
N PHE A 488 11.43 -6.86 10.75
CA PHE A 488 10.96 -7.06 9.39
C PHE A 488 12.12 -7.05 8.39
N MET A 489 13.04 -6.09 8.52
CA MET A 489 14.22 -5.99 7.64
C MET A 489 15.23 -7.13 7.88
N GLU A 490 15.41 -7.57 9.12
CA GLU A 490 16.23 -8.75 9.46
C GLU A 490 15.75 -10.04 8.76
N ARG A 491 14.47 -10.11 8.39
CA ARG A 491 13.89 -11.22 7.60
C ARG A 491 14.03 -11.03 6.09
N GLY A 492 14.74 -9.99 5.65
CA GLY A 492 14.95 -9.64 4.25
C GLY A 492 13.85 -8.78 3.63
N GLY A 493 12.98 -8.17 4.43
CA GLY A 493 11.94 -7.25 3.92
C GLY A 493 12.52 -5.88 3.56
N SER A 494 12.24 -5.38 2.34
CA SER A 494 12.51 -3.98 1.96
C SER A 494 11.43 -3.08 2.55
N LEU A 495 11.84 -2.07 3.34
CA LEU A 495 10.93 -1.17 4.05
C LEU A 495 11.24 0.29 3.74
N MET A 496 10.17 1.03 3.44
CA MET A 496 10.17 2.48 3.36
C MET A 496 9.40 3.05 4.57
N LEU A 497 10.05 3.93 5.34
CA LEU A 497 9.45 4.58 6.49
C LEU A 497 9.45 6.09 6.27
N ALA A 498 8.30 6.72 6.51
CA ALA A 498 8.18 8.16 6.43
C ALA A 498 8.84 8.87 7.61
N ASN A 499 9.44 10.04 7.35
CA ASN A 499 9.77 10.98 8.42
C ASN A 499 8.48 11.58 9.01
N LEU A 500 8.56 12.09 10.24
CA LEU A 500 7.39 12.67 10.90
C LEU A 500 7.11 14.08 10.37
N PRO A 501 5.87 14.38 9.96
CA PRO A 501 5.47 15.73 9.59
C PRO A 501 5.30 16.64 10.81
N ALA A 502 5.04 17.92 10.56
CA ALA A 502 4.54 18.82 11.59
C ALA A 502 3.23 18.30 12.19
N ALA A 503 3.05 18.48 13.50
CA ALA A 503 1.75 18.27 14.13
C ALA A 503 0.79 19.36 13.67
N VAL A 504 -0.33 18.96 13.05
CA VAL A 504 -1.31 19.86 12.43
C VAL A 504 -2.74 19.63 12.94
N SER A 505 -2.97 18.57 13.72
CA SER A 505 -4.30 18.32 14.28
C SER A 505 -4.72 19.45 15.23
N PRO A 506 -5.89 20.06 15.04
CA PRO A 506 -6.40 21.05 16.00
C PRO A 506 -6.87 20.41 17.31
N PHE A 507 -6.97 19.08 17.37
CA PHE A 507 -7.46 18.34 18.54
C PHE A 507 -6.32 17.85 19.45
N SER A 508 -5.07 18.00 19.02
CA SER A 508 -3.90 17.58 19.78
C SER A 508 -3.04 18.78 20.16
N ALA A 509 -2.89 19.01 21.45
CA ALA A 509 -2.00 20.04 21.98
C ALA A 509 -0.67 19.41 22.39
N ILE A 510 0.23 19.22 21.42
CA ILE A 510 1.59 18.75 21.68
C ILE A 510 2.47 19.96 22.02
N ALA A 511 3.13 19.93 23.17
CA ALA A 511 4.09 20.98 23.52
C ALA A 511 5.27 20.96 22.54
N ALA A 512 5.70 22.13 22.05
CA ALA A 512 6.77 22.23 21.06
C ALA A 512 8.08 21.53 21.48
N ALA A 513 8.40 21.54 22.78
CA ALA A 513 9.56 20.83 23.31
C ALA A 513 9.42 19.30 23.15
N ASP A 514 8.26 18.74 23.47
CA ASP A 514 8.02 17.31 23.36
C ASP A 514 7.93 16.87 21.88
N PHE A 515 7.33 17.69 21.01
CA PHE A 515 7.32 17.46 19.56
C PHE A 515 8.75 17.43 18.99
N ASN A 516 9.61 18.38 19.36
CA ASN A 516 10.99 18.41 18.90
C ASN A 516 11.80 17.21 19.41
N CYS A 517 11.56 16.77 20.65
CA CYS A 517 12.16 15.54 21.17
C CYS A 517 11.74 14.32 20.35
N LEU A 518 10.45 14.17 20.05
CA LEU A 518 9.91 13.09 19.23
C LEU A 518 10.50 13.10 17.81
N LEU A 519 10.57 14.28 17.18
CA LEU A 519 11.12 14.43 15.83
C LEU A 519 12.61 14.04 15.77
N ASN A 520 13.39 14.44 16.79
CA ASN A 520 14.80 14.09 16.90
C ASN A 520 15.00 12.58 17.13
N ASP A 521 14.25 11.97 18.07
CA ASP A 521 14.32 10.54 18.36
C ASP A 521 13.94 9.70 17.13
N TRP A 522 12.85 10.06 16.44
CA TRP A 522 12.44 9.40 15.20
C TRP A 522 13.52 9.46 14.13
N SER A 523 14.10 10.65 13.92
CA SER A 523 15.15 10.86 12.92
C SER A 523 16.43 10.09 13.24
N GLU A 524 16.84 10.05 14.50
CA GLU A 524 18.02 9.30 14.96
C GLU A 524 17.83 7.79 14.75
N ARG A 525 16.64 7.26 15.07
CA ARG A 525 16.32 5.85 14.86
C ARG A 525 16.18 5.45 13.39
N MET A 526 15.66 6.34 12.54
CA MET A 526 15.66 6.11 11.09
C MET A 526 17.09 5.99 10.56
N ASN A 527 17.99 6.87 11.00
CA ASN A 527 19.37 6.89 10.54
C ASN A 527 20.22 5.73 11.09
N SER A 528 19.85 5.15 12.24
CA SER A 528 20.56 4.02 12.83
C SER A 528 20.19 2.66 12.23
N LEU A 529 19.12 2.59 11.43
CA LEU A 529 18.65 1.37 10.78
C LEU A 529 19.22 1.21 9.36
N PRO A 530 20.20 0.30 9.14
CA PRO A 530 20.76 0.08 7.81
C PRO A 530 19.73 -0.58 6.88
N GLY A 531 19.67 -0.09 5.62
CA GLY A 531 18.73 -0.59 4.59
C GLY A 531 17.33 0.03 4.65
N LEU A 532 17.03 0.87 5.67
CA LEU A 532 15.77 1.59 5.72
C LEU A 532 15.71 2.69 4.66
N ILE A 533 14.65 2.70 3.85
CA ILE A 533 14.44 3.73 2.84
C ILE A 533 13.59 4.87 3.44
N SER A 534 14.11 6.09 3.42
CA SER A 534 13.36 7.27 3.89
C SER A 534 12.33 7.76 2.87
N PHE A 535 11.15 8.15 3.36
CA PHE A 535 10.10 8.83 2.59
C PHE A 535 9.77 10.19 3.22
N ASP A 536 9.84 11.27 2.44
CA ASP A 536 9.77 12.63 2.97
C ASP A 536 8.32 13.14 3.06
N PHE A 537 7.59 12.66 4.05
CA PHE A 537 6.24 13.11 4.37
C PHE A 537 6.23 14.52 4.97
N ALA A 538 7.24 14.87 5.76
CA ALA A 538 7.36 16.20 6.36
C ALA A 538 7.41 17.31 5.32
N ALA A 539 8.20 17.14 4.24
CA ALA A 539 8.24 18.11 3.15
C ALA A 539 6.88 18.30 2.47
N ILE A 540 6.07 17.24 2.36
CA ILE A 540 4.74 17.32 1.75
C ILE A 540 3.81 18.18 2.60
N VAL A 541 3.71 17.90 3.90
CA VAL A 541 2.87 18.67 4.82
C VAL A 541 3.35 20.12 4.91
N ASN A 542 4.66 20.35 4.99
CA ASN A 542 5.23 21.69 5.04
C ASN A 542 4.95 22.49 3.75
N ALA A 543 4.95 21.84 2.58
CA ALA A 543 4.69 22.50 1.31
C ALA A 543 3.21 22.89 1.11
N VAL A 544 2.28 22.22 1.80
CA VAL A 544 0.86 22.62 1.87
C VAL A 544 0.67 23.70 2.94
N GLY A 545 1.42 23.60 4.04
CA GLY A 545 1.40 24.55 5.15
C GLY A 545 0.40 24.16 6.23
N ALA A 546 0.68 24.57 7.47
CA ALA A 546 -0.06 24.12 8.66
C ALA A 546 -1.55 24.50 8.64
N ASP A 547 -1.93 25.59 7.97
CA ASP A 547 -3.33 26.03 7.92
C ASP A 547 -4.18 25.24 6.92
N HIS A 548 -3.56 24.70 5.86
CA HIS A 548 -4.26 24.00 4.77
C HIS A 548 -4.02 22.48 4.81
N ALA A 549 -3.06 22.01 5.59
CA ALA A 549 -2.74 20.60 5.73
C ALA A 549 -3.78 19.79 6.51
N PRO A 550 -4.39 20.26 7.61
CA PRO A 550 -5.38 19.47 8.35
C PRO A 550 -6.77 19.53 7.69
N ASP A 551 -7.54 18.44 7.85
CA ASP A 551 -8.99 18.42 7.59
C ASP A 551 -9.70 18.00 8.88
N PRO A 552 -10.05 18.97 9.75
CA PRO A 552 -10.59 18.68 11.08
C PRO A 552 -11.91 17.90 11.03
N ASP A 553 -12.74 18.18 10.03
CA ASP A 553 -14.06 17.56 9.85
C ASP A 553 -13.90 16.06 9.51
N LEU A 554 -13.02 15.74 8.57
CA LEU A 554 -12.72 14.35 8.20
C LEU A 554 -11.87 13.62 9.24
N GLU A 555 -11.03 14.33 10.00
CA GLU A 555 -10.30 13.75 11.13
C GLU A 555 -11.27 13.18 12.16
N ILE A 556 -12.29 13.97 12.51
CA ILE A 556 -13.35 13.58 13.46
C ILE A 556 -14.20 12.45 12.91
N ALA A 557 -14.63 12.57 11.65
CA ALA A 557 -15.63 11.67 11.09
C ALA A 557 -15.07 10.30 10.71
N ALA A 558 -13.81 10.25 10.27
CA ALA A 558 -13.23 9.08 9.61
C ALA A 558 -11.75 8.85 9.92
N SER A 559 -11.17 9.50 10.94
CA SER A 559 -9.73 9.39 11.26
C SER A 559 -8.84 9.67 10.04
N THR A 560 -9.29 10.61 9.20
CA THR A 560 -8.64 11.07 7.96
C THR A 560 -8.15 12.50 8.21
N PRO A 561 -6.96 12.71 8.80
CA PRO A 561 -6.58 13.96 9.41
C PRO A 561 -6.09 15.04 8.45
N TYR A 562 -5.75 14.66 7.22
CA TYR A 562 -5.15 15.59 6.27
C TYR A 562 -6.12 16.02 5.19
N SER A 563 -5.89 17.20 4.64
CA SER A 563 -6.64 17.69 3.49
C SER A 563 -6.35 16.86 2.24
N ARG A 564 -7.28 16.95 1.29
CA ARG A 564 -7.15 16.24 0.01
C ARG A 564 -5.83 16.53 -0.70
N GLU A 565 -5.34 17.76 -0.64
CA GLU A 565 -4.09 18.16 -1.27
C GLU A 565 -2.88 17.39 -0.71
N VAL A 566 -2.86 17.14 0.60
CA VAL A 566 -1.80 16.32 1.24
C VAL A 566 -1.85 14.89 0.73
N TYR A 567 -3.04 14.27 0.67
CA TYR A 567 -3.20 12.90 0.15
C TYR A 567 -2.83 12.79 -1.33
N ASP A 568 -3.20 13.77 -2.15
CA ASP A 568 -2.80 13.80 -3.56
C ASP A 568 -1.28 13.90 -3.67
N ARG A 569 -0.63 14.81 -2.93
CA ARG A 569 0.84 14.94 -2.93
C ARG A 569 1.55 13.71 -2.40
N LEU A 570 0.98 13.00 -1.41
CA LEU A 570 1.47 11.69 -0.95
C LEU A 570 1.42 10.64 -2.06
N GLY A 571 0.29 10.52 -2.76
CA GLY A 571 0.14 9.61 -3.89
C GLY A 571 1.10 9.92 -5.04
N ILE A 572 1.31 11.21 -5.34
CA ILE A 572 2.26 11.70 -6.34
C ILE A 572 3.71 11.38 -5.95
N ALA A 573 4.09 11.62 -4.70
CA ALA A 573 5.41 11.28 -4.20
C ALA A 573 5.67 9.77 -4.27
N LEU A 574 4.67 8.95 -3.96
CA LEU A 574 4.77 7.50 -4.09
C LEU A 574 4.81 7.06 -5.58
N ALA A 575 4.10 7.74 -6.48
CA ALA A 575 4.21 7.52 -7.92
C ALA A 575 5.61 7.84 -8.46
N ARG A 576 6.29 8.86 -7.91
CA ARG A 576 7.70 9.15 -8.23
C ARG A 576 8.63 7.99 -7.81
N VAL A 577 8.38 7.36 -6.66
CA VAL A 577 9.10 6.15 -6.23
C VAL A 577 8.84 4.98 -7.19
N VAL A 578 7.58 4.76 -7.58
CA VAL A 578 7.19 3.74 -8.57
C VAL A 578 7.90 3.98 -9.90
N ARG A 579 7.90 5.22 -10.41
CA ARG A 579 8.62 5.63 -11.63
C ARG A 579 10.10 5.32 -11.53
N ARG A 580 10.75 5.68 -10.43
CA ARG A 580 12.17 5.39 -10.18
C ARG A 580 12.50 3.89 -10.23
N ARG A 581 11.60 3.02 -9.75
CA ARG A 581 11.81 1.56 -9.76
C ARG A 581 11.56 0.91 -11.14
N ARG A 582 10.66 1.44 -11.96
CA ARG A 582 10.27 0.82 -13.25
C ARG A 582 10.83 1.48 -14.50
N ILE A 583 11.12 2.77 -14.45
CA ILE A 583 11.52 3.56 -15.62
C ILE A 583 12.97 4.01 -15.41
N ALA A 584 13.80 3.73 -16.42
CA ALA A 584 15.20 4.12 -16.40
C ALA A 584 15.34 5.65 -16.32
N ALA A 585 16.40 6.12 -15.67
CA ALA A 585 16.77 7.53 -15.76
C ALA A 585 17.21 7.90 -17.17
N LYS A 586 16.98 9.16 -17.55
CA LYS A 586 17.62 9.77 -18.71
C LYS A 586 19.13 9.82 -18.46
N LYS A 587 19.90 9.52 -19.49
CA LYS A 587 21.35 9.34 -19.41
C LYS A 587 22.11 10.50 -20.02
N VAL A 588 21.54 11.15 -21.04
CA VAL A 588 22.21 12.20 -21.81
C VAL A 588 21.45 13.50 -21.66
N ILE A 589 22.17 14.59 -21.37
CA ILE A 589 21.65 15.95 -21.39
C ILE A 589 22.31 16.65 -22.58
N ALA A 590 21.52 16.89 -23.63
CA ALA A 590 21.93 17.61 -24.83
C ALA A 590 21.59 19.08 -24.70
N LEU A 591 22.63 19.92 -24.78
CA LEU A 591 22.58 21.34 -24.42
C LEU A 591 22.87 22.19 -25.64
N ASP A 592 22.03 23.19 -25.88
CA ASP A 592 22.37 24.31 -26.76
C ASP A 592 23.40 25.24 -26.09
N GLY A 593 24.11 26.04 -26.90
CA GLY A 593 25.06 27.04 -26.44
C GLY A 593 24.39 28.39 -26.17
N ASP A 594 24.13 29.13 -27.24
CA ASP A 594 23.54 30.47 -27.21
C ASP A 594 22.18 30.47 -26.49
N GLY A 595 21.93 31.49 -25.66
CA GLY A 595 20.69 31.63 -24.87
C GLY A 595 20.45 30.58 -23.78
N THR A 596 21.21 29.48 -23.78
CA THR A 596 21.00 28.30 -22.93
C THR A 596 22.12 28.07 -21.92
N LEU A 597 23.37 27.99 -22.37
CA LEU A 597 24.55 27.91 -21.50
C LEU A 597 25.09 29.28 -21.13
N TRP A 598 24.88 30.26 -22.00
CA TRP A 598 25.26 31.66 -21.79
C TRP A 598 24.22 32.61 -22.39
N GLN A 599 24.29 33.88 -22.00
CA GLN A 599 23.46 34.93 -22.57
C GLN A 599 24.16 35.57 -23.77
N GLY A 600 23.44 35.71 -24.88
CA GLY A 600 23.93 36.28 -26.13
C GLY A 600 24.12 35.22 -27.22
N VAL A 601 24.51 35.68 -28.41
CA VAL A 601 24.78 34.85 -29.58
C VAL A 601 26.27 34.94 -29.90
N LEU A 602 27.03 33.87 -29.69
CA LEU A 602 28.49 33.88 -29.77
C LEU A 602 29.01 34.37 -31.13
N GLY A 603 28.36 33.95 -32.22
CA GLY A 603 28.75 34.35 -33.57
C GLY A 603 28.49 35.83 -33.90
N GLU A 604 27.58 36.50 -33.18
CA GLU A 604 27.23 37.92 -33.40
C GLU A 604 27.92 38.84 -32.39
N ASP A 605 27.88 38.46 -31.11
CA ASP A 605 28.38 39.25 -29.99
C ASP A 605 29.89 39.05 -29.74
N GLY A 606 30.46 37.96 -30.25
CA GLY A 606 31.84 37.54 -29.97
C GLY A 606 32.06 37.15 -28.50
N MET A 607 33.26 36.65 -28.21
CA MET A 607 33.61 36.12 -26.88
C MET A 607 33.49 37.15 -25.74
N GLU A 608 33.78 38.43 -26.01
CA GLU A 608 33.67 39.51 -25.02
C GLU A 608 32.21 39.96 -24.78
N GLY A 609 31.35 39.82 -25.79
CA GLY A 609 29.95 40.25 -25.74
C GLY A 609 29.03 39.24 -25.05
N VAL A 610 29.37 37.95 -25.12
CA VAL A 610 28.66 36.88 -24.41
C VAL A 610 28.80 37.02 -22.89
N ARG A 611 27.68 36.90 -22.17
CA ARG A 611 27.62 37.08 -20.71
C ARG A 611 27.19 35.81 -20.00
N LEU A 612 27.94 35.44 -18.98
CA LEU A 612 27.49 34.45 -18.01
C LEU A 612 26.66 35.15 -16.91
N SER A 613 25.33 35.16 -17.06
CA SER A 613 24.47 35.67 -15.99
C SER A 613 24.45 34.70 -14.79
N GLU A 614 24.04 35.18 -13.61
CA GLU A 614 23.94 34.33 -12.42
C GLU A 614 23.04 33.11 -12.63
N GLY A 615 21.95 33.26 -13.39
CA GLY A 615 21.05 32.16 -13.73
C GLY A 615 21.74 31.06 -14.55
N HIS A 616 22.50 31.46 -15.56
CA HIS A 616 23.31 30.55 -16.38
C HIS A 616 24.40 29.87 -15.55
N ALA A 617 25.11 30.60 -14.69
CA ALA A 617 26.12 30.04 -13.80
C ALA A 617 25.53 28.98 -12.85
N TRP A 618 24.36 29.24 -12.25
CA TRP A 618 23.65 28.26 -11.42
C TRP A 618 23.19 27.04 -12.22
N PHE A 619 22.70 27.26 -13.44
CA PHE A 619 22.31 26.18 -14.34
C PHE A 619 23.50 25.27 -14.69
N GLN A 620 24.65 25.84 -15.06
CA GLN A 620 25.87 25.09 -15.34
C GLN A 620 26.36 24.29 -14.14
N ARG A 621 26.38 24.87 -12.93
CA ARG A 621 26.73 24.12 -11.70
C ARG A 621 25.78 22.94 -11.48
N ARG A 622 24.49 23.11 -11.74
CA ARG A 622 23.53 22.02 -11.60
C ARG A 622 23.75 20.91 -12.64
N LEU A 623 24.16 21.24 -13.86
CA LEU A 623 24.54 20.24 -14.86
C LEU A 623 25.77 19.45 -14.42
N ILE A 624 26.75 20.10 -13.78
CA ILE A 624 27.92 19.42 -13.19
C ILE A 624 27.50 18.44 -12.10
N GLU A 625 26.59 18.83 -11.19
CA GLU A 625 26.07 17.92 -10.16
C GLU A 625 25.36 16.69 -10.76
N LEU A 626 24.62 16.86 -11.86
CA LEU A 626 24.01 15.74 -12.58
C LEU A 626 25.05 14.87 -13.28
N LYS A 627 26.10 15.47 -13.84
CA LYS A 627 27.25 14.77 -14.43
C LYS A 627 27.95 13.91 -13.38
N GLU A 628 28.18 14.44 -12.18
CA GLU A 628 28.76 13.71 -11.05
C GLU A 628 27.89 12.53 -10.58
N LYS A 629 26.57 12.64 -10.75
CA LYS A 629 25.62 11.53 -10.54
C LYS A 629 25.55 10.55 -11.73
N GLY A 630 26.34 10.78 -12.78
CA GLY A 630 26.50 9.89 -13.93
C GLY A 630 25.69 10.26 -15.16
N ALA A 631 25.16 11.49 -15.28
CA ALA A 631 24.63 12.01 -16.54
C ALA A 631 25.77 12.32 -17.52
N LEU A 632 25.50 12.17 -18.82
CA LEU A 632 26.41 12.51 -19.90
C LEU A 632 26.02 13.87 -20.48
N LEU A 633 26.94 14.83 -20.50
CA LEU A 633 26.69 16.14 -21.12
C LEU A 633 27.18 16.10 -22.57
N VAL A 634 26.34 16.58 -23.49
CA VAL A 634 26.72 16.79 -24.90
C VAL A 634 26.27 18.17 -25.36
N ILE A 635 27.05 18.80 -26.24
CA ILE A 635 26.67 20.08 -26.88
C ILE A 635 26.00 19.79 -28.21
N VAL A 636 24.84 20.40 -28.45
CA VAL A 636 24.12 20.40 -29.72
C VAL A 636 23.75 21.84 -30.06
N SER A 637 24.68 22.54 -30.70
CA SER A 637 24.62 24.00 -30.90
C SER A 637 24.85 24.41 -32.35
N LYS A 638 24.23 25.51 -32.77
CA LYS A 638 24.43 26.11 -34.10
C LYS A 638 25.48 27.22 -34.05
N ASN A 639 26.74 26.83 -33.92
CA ASN A 639 27.89 27.73 -33.90
C ASN A 639 29.04 27.17 -34.74
N GLU A 640 30.12 27.93 -34.84
CA GLU A 640 31.41 27.39 -35.27
C GLU A 640 32.06 26.62 -34.10
N PRO A 641 32.56 25.38 -34.31
CA PRO A 641 33.13 24.57 -33.24
C PRO A 641 34.31 25.22 -32.53
N GLU A 642 35.20 25.86 -33.29
CA GLU A 642 36.40 26.53 -32.80
C GLU A 642 36.04 27.63 -31.78
N ASP A 643 35.08 28.49 -32.11
CA ASP A 643 34.65 29.61 -31.27
C ASP A 643 34.09 29.13 -29.92
N VAL A 644 33.27 28.08 -29.93
CA VAL A 644 32.68 27.51 -28.71
C VAL A 644 33.76 26.94 -27.80
N TRP A 645 34.74 26.24 -28.35
CA TRP A 645 35.84 25.68 -27.56
C TRP A 645 36.78 26.76 -27.06
N GLU A 646 37.08 27.77 -27.86
CA GLU A 646 37.90 28.89 -27.44
C GLU A 646 37.23 29.65 -26.28
N LEU A 647 35.91 29.89 -26.36
CA LEU A 647 35.13 30.52 -25.28
C LEU A 647 35.31 29.74 -23.96
N LEU A 648 35.06 28.43 -23.97
CA LEU A 648 35.13 27.59 -22.77
C LEU A 648 36.57 27.34 -22.27
N GLU A 649 37.59 27.54 -23.09
CA GLU A 649 39.00 27.43 -22.70
C GLU A 649 39.57 28.75 -22.15
N VAL A 650 39.18 29.91 -22.71
CA VAL A 650 39.71 31.23 -22.35
C VAL A 650 38.93 31.87 -21.19
N ARG A 651 37.61 31.72 -21.13
CA ARG A 651 36.75 32.37 -20.13
C ARG A 651 36.67 31.55 -18.83
N ALA A 652 37.55 31.86 -17.88
CA ALA A 652 37.63 31.18 -16.58
C ALA A 652 36.41 31.38 -15.65
N ASP A 653 35.50 32.29 -15.96
CA ASP A 653 34.26 32.49 -15.19
C ASP A 653 33.20 31.41 -15.44
N PHE A 654 33.31 30.63 -16.53
CA PHE A 654 32.38 29.55 -16.86
C PHE A 654 32.64 28.31 -15.99
N PRO A 655 31.63 27.79 -15.27
CA PRO A 655 31.77 26.54 -14.52
C PRO A 655 32.05 25.31 -15.41
N LEU A 656 31.41 25.23 -16.57
CA LEU A 656 31.63 24.14 -17.53
C LEU A 656 32.86 24.40 -18.40
N ASN A 657 33.59 23.34 -18.71
CA ASN A 657 34.73 23.34 -19.63
C ASN A 657 34.58 22.20 -20.65
N LYS A 658 35.50 22.17 -21.63
CA LYS A 658 35.50 21.17 -22.71
C LYS A 658 35.51 19.71 -22.23
N GLN A 659 36.15 19.41 -21.10
CA GLN A 659 36.26 18.05 -20.56
C GLN A 659 34.97 17.58 -19.87
N ASP A 660 34.00 18.48 -19.64
CA ASP A 660 32.71 18.11 -19.08
C ASP A 660 31.80 17.44 -20.11
N PHE A 661 32.08 17.62 -21.40
CA PHE A 661 31.28 17.11 -22.51
C PHE A 661 31.88 15.85 -23.12
N VAL A 662 31.08 14.78 -23.21
CA VAL A 662 31.55 13.48 -23.72
C VAL A 662 31.48 13.36 -25.24
N ALA A 663 30.65 14.18 -25.88
CA ALA A 663 30.47 14.27 -27.32
C ALA A 663 29.83 15.61 -27.68
N HIS A 664 29.88 16.01 -28.95
CA HIS A 664 29.30 17.26 -29.41
C HIS A 664 28.85 17.17 -30.88
N ARG A 665 27.89 18.01 -31.23
CA ARG A 665 27.49 18.34 -32.60
C ARG A 665 27.30 19.85 -32.67
N ILE A 666 28.41 20.52 -32.93
CA ILE A 666 28.44 21.97 -33.13
C ILE A 666 28.52 22.21 -34.63
N GLY A 667 27.57 22.95 -35.17
CA GLY A 667 27.51 23.28 -36.59
C GLY A 667 26.08 23.48 -37.09
N TRP A 668 25.92 23.58 -38.40
CA TRP A 668 24.67 24.07 -39.02
C TRP A 668 23.67 22.97 -39.39
N LYS A 669 23.93 21.71 -39.03
CA LYS A 669 22.98 20.61 -39.24
C LYS A 669 21.74 20.77 -38.34
N PRO A 670 20.57 20.24 -38.74
CA PRO A 670 19.40 20.21 -37.87
C PRO A 670 19.69 19.47 -36.55
N LYS A 671 19.30 20.05 -35.41
CA LYS A 671 19.57 19.49 -34.08
C LYS A 671 18.97 18.10 -33.89
N SER A 672 17.83 17.80 -34.54
CA SER A 672 17.24 16.47 -34.56
C SER A 672 18.14 15.41 -35.20
N GLU A 673 18.84 15.74 -36.29
CA GLU A 673 19.78 14.82 -36.94
C GLU A 673 21.03 14.61 -36.08
N ALA A 674 21.56 15.70 -35.52
CA ALA A 674 22.66 15.67 -34.58
C ALA A 674 22.39 14.75 -33.38
N LEU A 675 21.20 14.80 -32.80
CA LEU A 675 20.79 13.92 -31.70
C LEU A 675 20.78 12.43 -32.11
N ARG A 676 20.37 12.10 -33.35
CA ARG A 676 20.40 10.70 -33.84
C ARG A 676 21.84 10.20 -34.01
N GLU A 677 22.70 11.04 -34.57
CA GLU A 677 24.13 10.72 -34.70
C GLU A 677 24.77 10.50 -33.33
N LEU A 678 24.47 11.36 -32.35
CA LEU A 678 24.96 11.23 -30.97
C LEU A 678 24.41 9.99 -30.27
N ALA A 679 23.16 9.60 -30.50
CA ALA A 679 22.58 8.38 -29.95
C ALA A 679 23.33 7.13 -30.43
N VAL A 680 23.66 7.08 -31.73
CA VAL A 680 24.49 6.00 -32.31
C VAL A 680 25.91 6.05 -31.76
N GLU A 681 26.53 7.23 -31.71
CA GLU A 681 27.88 7.41 -31.21
C GLU A 681 28.02 7.03 -29.73
N LEU A 682 27.03 7.34 -28.89
CA LEU A 682 27.05 7.01 -27.46
C LEU A 682 26.52 5.60 -27.18
N ASN A 683 25.99 4.90 -28.19
CA ASN A 683 25.32 3.60 -28.07
C ASN A 683 24.19 3.62 -27.02
N VAL A 684 23.37 4.66 -27.05
CA VAL A 684 22.19 4.85 -26.18
C VAL A 684 20.98 5.24 -27.02
N GLY A 685 19.77 4.95 -26.54
CA GLY A 685 18.56 5.34 -27.28
C GLY A 685 18.20 6.81 -27.11
N LEU A 686 17.47 7.36 -28.09
CA LEU A 686 16.91 8.71 -28.04
C LEU A 686 15.98 8.92 -26.83
N ASP A 687 15.27 7.88 -26.40
CA ASP A 687 14.47 7.83 -25.18
C ASP A 687 15.27 8.09 -23.89
N SER A 688 16.61 8.06 -23.96
CA SER A 688 17.49 8.40 -22.84
C SER A 688 18.02 9.84 -22.87
N PHE A 689 17.64 10.65 -23.86
CA PHE A 689 18.06 12.05 -23.99
C PHE A 689 17.05 13.00 -23.35
N LEU A 690 17.57 14.02 -22.67
CA LEU A 690 16.90 15.28 -22.37
C LEU A 690 17.56 16.37 -23.25
N PHE A 691 16.78 17.05 -24.07
CA PHE A 691 17.25 18.18 -24.88
C PHE A 691 16.82 19.50 -24.24
N ILE A 692 17.75 20.44 -24.13
CA ILE A 692 17.55 21.74 -23.49
C ILE A 692 18.05 22.84 -24.43
N ASP A 693 17.14 23.76 -24.77
CA ASP A 693 17.33 24.82 -25.76
C ASP A 693 16.34 25.95 -25.45
N ASP A 694 16.78 27.21 -25.49
CA ASP A 694 15.94 28.37 -25.23
C ASP A 694 15.00 28.67 -26.41
N SER A 695 15.43 28.38 -27.64
CA SER A 695 14.68 28.61 -28.87
C SER A 695 13.45 27.71 -28.98
N PRO A 696 12.22 28.28 -28.94
CA PRO A 696 11.00 27.51 -29.10
C PRO A 696 10.92 26.78 -30.45
N THR A 697 11.53 27.36 -31.49
CA THR A 697 11.55 26.81 -32.85
C THR A 697 12.42 25.55 -32.94
N GLU A 698 13.61 25.57 -32.34
CA GLU A 698 14.49 24.39 -32.29
C GLU A 698 13.86 23.28 -31.45
N ARG A 699 13.25 23.63 -30.30
CA ARG A 699 12.50 22.68 -29.48
C ARG A 699 11.38 21.99 -30.26
N ALA A 700 10.53 22.74 -30.95
CA ALA A 700 9.45 22.18 -31.77
C ALA A 700 9.96 21.29 -32.91
N THR A 701 11.09 21.65 -33.52
CA THR A 701 11.73 20.86 -34.58
C THR A 701 12.26 19.53 -34.05
N VAL A 702 12.88 19.54 -32.86
CA VAL A 702 13.35 18.32 -32.19
C VAL A 702 12.19 17.45 -31.74
N GLU A 703 11.13 18.02 -31.16
CA GLU A 703 9.92 17.27 -30.78
C GLU A 703 9.27 16.56 -31.98
N ALA A 704 9.25 17.20 -33.15
CA ALA A 704 8.71 16.61 -34.37
C ALA A 704 9.65 15.56 -35.00
N GLY A 705 10.96 15.82 -34.98
CA GLY A 705 11.96 14.94 -35.60
C GLY A 705 12.35 13.73 -34.75
N CYS A 706 12.36 13.87 -33.44
CA CYS A 706 12.84 12.88 -32.47
C CYS A 706 11.86 12.79 -31.29
N PRO A 707 10.63 12.27 -31.49
CA PRO A 707 9.57 12.26 -30.47
C PRO A 707 9.92 11.47 -29.21
N GLU A 708 10.93 10.61 -29.25
CA GLU A 708 11.45 9.87 -28.09
C GLU A 708 12.30 10.74 -27.15
N VAL A 709 12.86 11.85 -27.65
CA VAL A 709 13.69 12.78 -26.86
C VAL A 709 12.77 13.62 -25.99
N THR A 710 13.07 13.69 -24.68
CA THR A 710 12.37 14.62 -23.79
C THR A 710 12.91 16.02 -24.06
N VAL A 711 12.04 16.94 -24.45
CA VAL A 711 12.43 18.34 -24.72
C VAL A 711 11.97 19.21 -23.55
N LEU A 712 12.92 19.84 -22.86
CA LEU A 712 12.63 20.68 -21.68
C LEU A 712 12.16 22.06 -22.14
N PRO A 713 10.91 22.48 -21.84
CA PRO A 713 10.50 23.84 -22.08
C PRO A 713 11.20 24.78 -21.10
N LEU A 714 12.18 25.57 -21.56
CA LEU A 714 12.82 26.57 -20.71
C LEU A 714 11.91 27.79 -20.46
N PRO A 715 11.97 28.39 -19.26
CA PRO A 715 11.29 29.64 -18.96
C PRO A 715 11.99 30.81 -19.67
N ALA A 716 11.37 31.98 -19.76
CA ALA A 716 12.02 33.14 -20.40
C ALA A 716 13.19 33.71 -19.59
N ASP A 717 13.27 33.40 -18.29
CA ASP A 717 14.28 33.92 -17.37
C ASP A 717 15.23 32.81 -16.92
N SER A 718 16.52 32.98 -17.22
CA SER A 718 17.55 31.98 -16.92
C SER A 718 17.74 31.70 -15.43
N ARG A 719 17.28 32.59 -14.54
CA ARG A 719 17.27 32.37 -13.09
C ARG A 719 16.43 31.17 -12.66
N HIS A 720 15.50 30.73 -13.52
CA HIS A 720 14.64 29.58 -13.25
C HIS A 720 15.05 28.29 -13.97
N TYR A 721 16.13 28.29 -14.79
CA TYR A 721 16.56 27.09 -15.53
C TYR A 721 16.92 25.94 -14.58
N ALA A 722 17.75 26.24 -13.57
CA ALA A 722 18.19 25.26 -12.58
C ALA A 722 17.03 24.70 -11.75
N SER A 723 16.09 25.56 -11.31
CA SER A 723 14.92 25.11 -10.55
C SER A 723 13.97 24.27 -11.39
N GLN A 724 13.83 24.57 -12.68
CA GLN A 724 13.01 23.79 -13.59
C GLN A 724 13.60 22.40 -13.85
N LEU A 725 14.91 22.31 -14.05
CA LEU A 725 15.63 21.04 -14.16
C LEU A 725 15.49 20.18 -12.89
N ASN A 726 15.47 20.80 -11.70
CA ASN A 726 15.32 20.10 -10.41
C ASN A 726 13.97 19.44 -10.19
N ARG A 727 12.94 19.89 -10.90
CA ARG A 727 11.58 19.36 -10.76
C ARG A 727 11.37 18.07 -11.55
N LEU A 728 12.23 17.77 -12.53
CA LEU A 728 12.14 16.55 -13.34
C LEU A 728 12.49 15.31 -12.50
N TRP A 729 11.67 14.27 -12.63
CA TRP A 729 11.89 12.98 -11.95
C TRP A 729 12.79 12.03 -12.75
N CYS A 730 13.10 12.42 -13.99
CA CYS A 730 13.81 11.58 -14.95
C CYS A 730 15.27 11.30 -14.59
N PHE A 731 15.78 11.89 -13.50
CA PHE A 731 17.14 11.72 -13.00
C PHE A 731 17.22 11.06 -11.61
N ASP A 732 16.10 10.69 -10.98
CA ASP A 732 16.09 10.15 -9.61
C ASP A 732 16.81 8.81 -9.44
N ALA A 733 16.97 8.06 -10.53
CA ALA A 733 17.68 6.77 -10.54
C ALA A 733 19.17 6.92 -10.92
N LEU A 734 19.69 8.14 -11.09
CA LEU A 734 21.12 8.37 -11.23
C LEU A 734 21.79 8.17 -9.86
N GLY A 735 22.53 7.06 -9.71
CA GLY A 735 23.28 6.74 -8.50
C GLY A 735 24.74 7.18 -8.61
N ALA A 736 25.27 7.77 -7.53
CA ALA A 736 26.69 8.08 -7.35
C ALA A 736 27.43 6.80 -6.95
N THR A 737 28.21 6.23 -7.86
CA THR A 737 29.08 5.08 -7.58
C THR A 737 30.52 5.41 -7.93
N MET A 738 31.47 4.67 -7.36
CA MET A 738 32.91 4.85 -7.65
C MET A 738 33.27 4.68 -9.14
N GLU A 739 32.40 4.08 -9.96
CA GLU A 739 32.61 3.97 -11.42
C GLU A 739 32.30 5.30 -12.14
N ASP A 740 31.53 6.22 -11.54
CA ASP A 740 31.18 7.51 -12.13
C ASP A 740 32.39 8.47 -12.20
N ALA A 741 33.34 8.32 -11.27
CA ALA A 741 34.66 8.98 -11.34
C ALA A 741 35.53 8.47 -12.51
N SER A 742 35.24 7.28 -13.05
CA SER A 742 36.00 6.61 -14.11
C SER A 742 35.28 6.59 -15.47
N ARG A 743 34.15 7.30 -15.64
CA ARG A 743 33.44 7.30 -16.94
C ARG A 743 34.15 8.09 -18.03
N HIS A 744 34.84 9.17 -17.68
CA HIS A 744 35.60 9.95 -18.64
C HIS A 744 36.75 9.11 -19.27
N SER A 745 37.43 8.29 -18.46
CA SER A 745 38.43 7.33 -18.96
C SER A 745 37.82 6.18 -19.76
N MET A 746 36.61 5.72 -19.41
CA MET A 746 35.88 4.70 -20.18
C MET A 746 35.45 5.19 -21.57
N VAL A 747 34.99 6.44 -21.71
CA VAL A 747 34.62 7.02 -23.02
C VAL A 747 35.86 7.19 -23.90
N GLN A 748 36.97 7.66 -23.33
CA GLN A 748 38.26 7.74 -24.04
C GLN A 748 38.78 6.36 -24.46
N ALA A 749 38.62 5.34 -23.61
CA ALA A 749 38.98 3.97 -23.95
C ALA A 749 38.09 3.43 -25.09
N GLU A 750 36.80 3.75 -25.12
CA GLU A 750 35.91 3.33 -26.21
C GLU A 750 36.23 4.04 -27.54
N ALA A 751 36.63 5.32 -27.51
CA ALA A 751 37.13 6.02 -28.69
C ALA A 751 38.39 5.35 -29.26
N ARG A 752 39.36 4.98 -28.40
CA ARG A 752 40.56 4.22 -28.81
C ARG A 752 40.23 2.83 -29.36
N ARG A 753 39.22 2.14 -28.80
CA ARG A 753 38.73 0.85 -29.33
C ARG A 753 38.11 0.99 -30.71
N ARG A 754 37.41 2.10 -30.98
CA ARG A 754 36.86 2.40 -32.32
C ARG A 754 37.95 2.71 -33.33
N GLU A 755 38.98 3.46 -32.95
CA GLU A 755 40.16 3.67 -33.81
C GLU A 755 40.85 2.34 -34.14
N LEU A 756 40.96 1.43 -33.17
CA LEU A 756 41.52 0.09 -33.43
C LEU A 756 40.61 -0.75 -34.32
N ALA A 757 39.29 -0.69 -34.13
CA ALA A 757 38.32 -1.36 -34.99
C ALA A 757 38.37 -0.84 -36.43
N ALA A 758 38.53 0.48 -36.62
CA ALA A 758 38.67 1.09 -37.94
C ALA A 758 40.00 0.74 -38.65
N LYS A 759 41.02 0.29 -37.91
CA LYS A 759 42.32 -0.14 -38.45
C LYS A 759 42.38 -1.62 -38.83
N ASN A 760 41.37 -2.42 -38.46
CA ASN A 760 41.32 -3.85 -38.72
C ASN A 760 40.13 -4.18 -39.64
N ASP A 761 40.41 -4.74 -40.82
CA ASP A 761 39.37 -5.09 -41.81
C ASP A 761 38.60 -6.38 -41.46
N ASP A 762 39.08 -7.19 -40.50
CA ASP A 762 38.48 -8.46 -40.08
C ASP A 762 38.10 -8.46 -38.59
N LEU A 763 36.87 -8.91 -38.29
CA LEU A 763 36.30 -8.97 -36.95
C LEU A 763 37.07 -9.95 -36.05
N GLU A 764 37.53 -11.09 -36.58
CA GLU A 764 38.23 -12.09 -35.76
C GLU A 764 39.63 -11.60 -35.38
N ALA A 765 40.33 -10.92 -36.30
CA ALA A 765 41.59 -10.25 -36.05
C ALA A 765 41.45 -9.13 -34.99
N TYR A 766 40.39 -8.31 -35.10
CA TYR A 766 40.08 -7.29 -34.11
C TYR A 766 39.84 -7.88 -32.71
N LEU A 767 38.98 -8.90 -32.59
CA LEU A 767 38.65 -9.51 -31.30
C LEU A 767 39.87 -10.16 -30.62
N LYS A 768 40.78 -10.78 -31.38
CA LYS A 768 42.05 -11.28 -30.85
C LYS A 768 42.97 -10.15 -30.38
N SER A 769 43.01 -9.04 -31.12
CA SER A 769 43.87 -7.90 -30.78
C SER A 769 43.47 -7.20 -29.48
N LEU A 770 42.22 -7.33 -29.03
CA LEU A 770 41.76 -6.74 -27.76
C LEU A 770 42.40 -7.40 -26.53
N GLY A 771 42.82 -8.67 -26.63
CA GLY A 771 43.36 -9.42 -25.49
C GLY A 771 42.36 -9.59 -24.35
N LEU A 772 41.13 -10.00 -24.67
CA LEU A 772 40.03 -10.05 -23.70
C LEU A 772 40.24 -11.14 -22.65
N GLU A 773 40.28 -10.73 -21.39
CA GLU A 773 40.21 -11.60 -20.21
C GLU A 773 38.82 -11.49 -19.57
N VAL A 774 38.12 -12.63 -19.47
CA VAL A 774 36.80 -12.73 -18.82
C VAL A 774 36.96 -13.51 -17.53
N ARG A 775 36.63 -12.91 -16.40
CA ARG A 775 36.60 -13.57 -15.08
C ARG A 775 35.16 -13.88 -14.69
N PHE A 776 34.86 -15.15 -14.48
CA PHE A 776 33.58 -15.65 -14.00
C PHE A 776 33.74 -16.13 -12.56
N SER A 777 33.09 -15.47 -11.60
CA SER A 777 33.26 -15.79 -10.18
C SER A 777 32.01 -15.61 -9.34
N VAL A 778 31.95 -16.26 -8.18
CA VAL A 778 30.87 -16.06 -7.20
C VAL A 778 30.89 -14.64 -6.66
N ALA A 779 29.71 -14.03 -6.56
CA ALA A 779 29.54 -12.70 -5.98
C ALA A 779 29.68 -12.72 -4.46
N ALA A 780 30.35 -11.71 -3.91
CA ALA A 780 30.49 -11.47 -2.48
C ALA A 780 29.75 -10.19 -2.05
N TYR A 781 29.58 -10.00 -0.74
CA TYR A 781 28.88 -8.83 -0.18
C TYR A 781 29.48 -7.48 -0.63
N GLN A 782 30.78 -7.42 -0.90
CA GLN A 782 31.44 -6.22 -1.41
C GLN A 782 31.04 -5.85 -2.84
N ASP A 783 30.52 -6.80 -3.62
CA ASP A 783 30.09 -6.58 -5.00
C ASP A 783 28.65 -6.02 -5.09
N VAL A 784 27.88 -6.07 -3.99
CA VAL A 784 26.46 -5.71 -3.92
C VAL A 784 26.13 -4.34 -4.54
N PRO A 785 26.83 -3.23 -4.19
CA PRO A 785 26.53 -1.93 -4.78
C PRO A 785 26.60 -1.94 -6.30
N ARG A 786 27.57 -2.70 -6.84
CA ARG A 786 27.82 -2.81 -8.26
C ARG A 786 26.80 -3.71 -8.96
N LEU A 787 26.40 -4.82 -8.35
CA LEU A 787 25.36 -5.70 -8.87
C LEU A 787 23.99 -5.01 -8.89
N ALA A 788 23.66 -4.28 -7.82
CA ALA A 788 22.46 -3.43 -7.73
C ALA A 788 22.43 -2.44 -8.90
N GLN A 789 23.53 -1.71 -9.10
CA GLN A 789 23.65 -0.76 -10.19
C GLN A 789 23.52 -1.42 -11.58
N LEU A 790 24.15 -2.58 -11.79
CA LEU A 790 24.07 -3.30 -13.07
C LEU A 790 22.64 -3.75 -13.37
N SER A 791 21.92 -4.21 -12.33
CA SER A 791 20.51 -4.60 -12.43
C SER A 791 19.61 -3.42 -12.81
N GLN A 792 19.91 -2.23 -12.30
CA GLN A 792 19.14 -1.01 -12.55
C GLN A 792 19.39 -0.43 -13.97
N LYS A 793 20.60 -0.59 -14.50
CA LYS A 793 21.05 0.08 -15.74
C LYS A 793 20.92 -0.75 -17.02
N THR A 794 20.77 -2.07 -16.91
CA THR A 794 20.84 -2.98 -18.06
C THR A 794 19.45 -3.38 -18.55
N ASN A 795 19.09 -2.90 -19.76
CA ASN A 795 17.79 -3.18 -20.39
C ASN A 795 17.89 -4.00 -21.70
N GLN A 796 19.04 -3.99 -22.39
CA GLN A 796 19.18 -4.65 -23.71
C GLN A 796 19.53 -6.13 -23.59
N PHE A 797 20.52 -6.47 -22.76
CA PHE A 797 20.88 -7.85 -22.48
C PHE A 797 20.49 -8.18 -21.04
N ASN A 798 19.19 -8.36 -20.83
CA ASN A 798 18.61 -8.66 -19.51
C ASN A 798 17.40 -9.60 -19.66
N LEU A 799 17.52 -10.79 -19.10
CA LEU A 799 16.52 -11.86 -19.17
C LEU A 799 15.21 -11.53 -18.43
N SER A 800 15.31 -10.96 -17.22
CA SER A 800 14.17 -10.83 -16.29
C SER A 800 13.65 -9.40 -16.12
N LEU A 801 14.46 -8.40 -16.45
CA LEU A 801 14.16 -6.97 -16.23
C LEU A 801 13.86 -6.61 -14.77
N ARG A 802 14.19 -7.51 -13.83
CA ARG A 802 14.07 -7.28 -12.40
C ARG A 802 15.20 -6.35 -11.95
N ARG A 803 14.82 -5.14 -11.51
CA ARG A 803 15.74 -4.14 -10.95
C ARG A 803 15.78 -4.32 -9.45
N ARG A 804 16.97 -4.57 -8.91
CA ARG A 804 17.21 -4.84 -7.49
C ARG A 804 18.06 -3.72 -6.90
N ASP A 805 17.71 -3.31 -5.70
CA ASP A 805 18.55 -2.45 -4.88
C ASP A 805 19.58 -3.29 -4.12
N GLU A 806 20.42 -2.62 -3.33
CA GLU A 806 21.48 -3.29 -2.59
C GLU A 806 20.93 -4.30 -1.59
N ASP A 807 19.83 -3.99 -0.90
CA ASP A 807 19.25 -4.86 0.12
C ASP A 807 18.67 -6.14 -0.51
N ALA A 808 18.01 -6.03 -1.67
CA ALA A 808 17.56 -7.21 -2.40
C ALA A 808 18.72 -8.14 -2.80
N PHE A 809 19.89 -7.59 -3.14
CA PHE A 809 21.07 -8.40 -3.43
C PHE A 809 21.69 -9.01 -2.15
N ARG A 810 21.71 -8.29 -1.03
CA ARG A 810 22.14 -8.85 0.26
C ARG A 810 21.27 -10.02 0.68
N ALA A 811 19.95 -9.89 0.52
CA ALA A 811 19.01 -10.97 0.80
C ALA A 811 19.26 -12.19 -0.10
N LEU A 812 19.48 -11.99 -1.41
CA LEU A 812 19.80 -13.08 -2.35
C LEU A 812 21.09 -13.83 -1.97
N LEU A 813 22.12 -13.12 -1.53
CA LEU A 813 23.38 -13.73 -1.10
C LEU A 813 23.24 -14.52 0.23
N ALA A 814 22.22 -14.21 1.04
CA ALA A 814 21.96 -14.85 2.33
C ALA A 814 20.97 -16.03 2.25
N ASP A 815 20.13 -16.11 1.20
CA ASP A 815 19.02 -17.06 1.08
C ASP A 815 19.47 -18.53 0.92
N GLY A 816 20.69 -18.78 0.43
CA GLY A 816 21.25 -20.12 0.27
C GLY A 816 20.60 -20.99 -0.82
N ALA A 817 19.43 -20.60 -1.32
CA ALA A 817 18.77 -21.25 -2.46
C ALA A 817 19.23 -20.69 -3.82
N HIS A 818 19.69 -19.44 -3.85
CA HIS A 818 20.16 -18.76 -5.05
C HIS A 818 21.68 -18.68 -5.09
N GLN A 819 22.24 -18.91 -6.27
CA GLN A 819 23.64 -18.68 -6.57
C GLN A 819 23.77 -17.46 -7.46
N VAL A 820 24.69 -16.57 -7.09
CA VAL A 820 24.93 -15.29 -7.76
C VAL A 820 26.37 -15.26 -8.27
N TRP A 821 26.53 -15.08 -9.57
CA TRP A 821 27.85 -14.93 -10.20
C TRP A 821 28.03 -13.53 -10.78
N LYS A 822 29.24 -13.01 -10.67
CA LYS A 822 29.69 -11.79 -11.33
C LYS A 822 30.58 -12.13 -12.52
N ILE A 823 30.49 -11.30 -13.55
CA ILE A 823 31.31 -11.38 -14.74
C ILE A 823 32.11 -10.08 -14.83
N SER A 824 33.44 -10.20 -14.76
CA SER A 824 34.35 -9.06 -14.92
C SER A 824 35.18 -9.22 -16.19
N VAL A 825 35.47 -8.11 -16.86
CA VAL A 825 36.21 -8.12 -18.13
C VAL A 825 37.36 -7.13 -18.10
N VAL A 826 38.49 -7.51 -18.68
CA VAL A 826 39.67 -6.66 -18.89
C VAL A 826 40.11 -6.78 -20.34
N ASP A 827 40.53 -5.65 -20.94
CA ASP A 827 41.26 -5.64 -22.22
C ASP A 827 42.53 -4.80 -22.12
N GLN A 828 43.28 -4.71 -23.23
CA GLN A 828 44.52 -3.93 -23.30
C GLN A 828 44.35 -2.42 -23.04
N PHE A 829 43.13 -1.89 -23.14
CA PHE A 829 42.84 -0.46 -22.95
C PHE A 829 42.35 -0.14 -21.53
N GLY A 830 42.06 -1.16 -20.72
CA GLY A 830 41.73 -1.02 -19.31
C GLY A 830 40.74 -2.06 -18.80
N GLU A 831 40.44 -1.98 -17.50
CA GLU A 831 39.42 -2.84 -16.89
C GLU A 831 38.02 -2.32 -17.21
N TYR A 832 37.13 -3.22 -17.61
CA TYR A 832 35.70 -2.92 -17.69
C TYR A 832 35.01 -3.06 -16.33
N GLY A 833 35.68 -3.57 -15.30
CA GLY A 833 35.08 -3.91 -14.01
C GLY A 833 34.04 -5.02 -14.13
N ILE A 834 33.09 -5.07 -13.18
CA ILE A 834 31.96 -6.01 -13.23
C ILE A 834 30.99 -5.55 -14.32
N VAL A 835 30.90 -6.32 -15.40
CA VAL A 835 30.08 -6.07 -16.59
C VAL A 835 28.88 -6.99 -16.69
N GLY A 836 28.75 -7.99 -15.83
CA GLY A 836 27.68 -8.95 -15.93
C GLY A 836 27.35 -9.65 -14.62
N LEU A 837 26.16 -10.26 -14.63
CA LEU A 837 25.56 -10.94 -13.49
C LEU A 837 24.75 -12.13 -13.99
N ILE A 838 24.87 -13.26 -13.31
CA ILE A 838 23.96 -14.39 -13.43
C ILE A 838 23.39 -14.72 -12.06
N ILE A 839 22.07 -14.84 -11.97
CA ILE A 839 21.36 -15.35 -10.80
C ILE A 839 20.67 -16.64 -11.23
N ALA A 840 20.95 -17.74 -10.56
CA ALA A 840 20.28 -19.00 -10.82
C ALA A 840 19.99 -19.77 -9.53
N ARG A 841 19.08 -20.73 -9.60
CA ARG A 841 18.74 -21.64 -8.51
C ARG A 841 18.53 -23.04 -9.04
N LEU A 842 18.86 -24.05 -8.23
CA LEU A 842 18.52 -25.43 -8.52
C LEU A 842 17.04 -25.67 -8.23
N VAL A 843 16.34 -26.32 -9.15
CA VAL A 843 14.92 -26.66 -9.00
C VAL A 843 14.81 -28.16 -8.76
N ASP A 844 14.52 -28.53 -7.51
CA ASP A 844 14.40 -29.92 -7.09
C ASP A 844 12.94 -30.40 -7.29
N SER A 845 12.58 -30.69 -8.54
CA SER A 845 11.23 -31.16 -8.88
C SER A 845 11.28 -32.40 -9.76
N ARG A 846 11.66 -33.53 -9.15
CA ARG A 846 11.77 -34.88 -9.74
C ARG A 846 12.79 -34.97 -10.88
N SER A 847 13.57 -36.04 -10.87
CA SER A 847 14.55 -36.38 -11.91
C SER A 847 14.03 -36.01 -13.32
N PRO A 848 14.75 -35.16 -14.08
CA PRO A 848 16.14 -34.74 -13.86
C PRO A 848 16.35 -33.39 -13.14
N VAL A 849 17.54 -33.22 -12.55
CA VAL A 849 17.99 -31.97 -11.89
C VAL A 849 18.05 -30.84 -12.90
N CYS A 850 17.38 -29.73 -12.60
CA CYS A 850 17.26 -28.58 -13.49
C CYS A 850 17.84 -27.32 -12.85
N LEU A 851 18.59 -26.54 -13.63
CA LEU A 851 19.00 -25.19 -13.25
C LEU A 851 18.02 -24.18 -13.86
N GLU A 852 17.45 -23.30 -13.02
CA GLU A 852 16.69 -22.14 -13.48
C GLU A 852 17.57 -20.89 -13.40
N ILE A 853 17.88 -20.30 -14.55
CA ILE A 853 18.52 -18.98 -14.67
C ILE A 853 17.44 -17.94 -14.50
N GLU A 854 17.35 -17.38 -13.30
CA GLU A 854 16.39 -16.30 -13.00
C GLU A 854 16.78 -15.01 -13.71
N SER A 855 18.07 -14.69 -13.76
CA SER A 855 18.56 -13.48 -14.42
C SER A 855 19.90 -13.72 -15.10
N PHE A 856 20.01 -13.29 -16.35
CA PHE A 856 21.29 -13.19 -17.07
C PHE A 856 21.37 -11.76 -17.60
N MET A 857 22.37 -11.02 -17.14
CA MET A 857 22.55 -9.62 -17.48
C MET A 857 23.99 -9.32 -17.90
N LEU A 858 24.14 -8.58 -18.99
CA LEU A 858 25.43 -8.07 -19.45
C LEU A 858 25.29 -6.60 -19.84
N SER A 859 26.24 -5.79 -19.41
CA SER A 859 26.38 -4.41 -19.82
C SER A 859 26.71 -4.33 -21.31
N CYS A 860 26.16 -3.33 -22.00
CA CYS A 860 26.36 -3.11 -23.43
C CYS A 860 27.84 -3.01 -23.84
N ARG A 861 28.71 -2.56 -22.92
CA ARG A 861 30.17 -2.47 -23.14
C ARG A 861 30.89 -3.81 -23.21
N ALA A 862 30.23 -4.94 -22.96
CA ALA A 862 30.82 -6.26 -23.07
C ALA A 862 30.19 -7.12 -24.19
N LEU A 863 29.09 -6.64 -24.80
CA LEU A 863 28.31 -7.41 -25.77
C LEU A 863 29.00 -7.50 -27.13
N GLY A 864 28.78 -8.63 -27.83
CA GLY A 864 29.29 -8.85 -29.18
C GLY A 864 30.79 -9.11 -29.23
N ARG A 865 31.42 -9.35 -28.06
CA ARG A 865 32.87 -9.57 -27.91
C ARG A 865 33.21 -11.00 -27.50
N GLY A 866 32.23 -11.90 -27.42
CA GLY A 866 32.43 -13.27 -26.93
C GLY A 866 32.22 -13.44 -25.42
N VAL A 867 31.86 -12.38 -24.70
CA VAL A 867 31.70 -12.43 -23.24
C VAL A 867 30.44 -13.20 -22.87
N GLU A 868 29.36 -13.03 -23.64
CA GLU A 868 28.11 -13.75 -23.48
C GLU A 868 28.26 -15.26 -23.66
N GLU A 869 28.97 -15.70 -24.70
CA GLU A 869 29.28 -17.12 -24.92
C GLU A 869 30.18 -17.68 -23.81
N ALA A 870 31.23 -16.94 -23.42
CA ALA A 870 32.17 -17.39 -22.39
C ALA A 870 31.49 -17.55 -21.02
N ALA A 871 30.61 -16.63 -20.64
CA ALA A 871 29.86 -16.70 -19.39
C ALA A 871 28.84 -17.85 -19.37
N LEU A 872 28.09 -18.05 -20.47
CA LEU A 872 27.17 -19.19 -20.58
C LEU A 872 27.92 -20.52 -20.57
N HIS A 873 29.07 -20.60 -21.25
CA HIS A 873 29.93 -21.78 -21.22
C HIS A 873 30.40 -22.10 -19.79
N ALA A 874 30.90 -21.10 -19.04
CA ALA A 874 31.32 -21.29 -17.65
C ALA A 874 30.19 -21.81 -16.76
N LEU A 875 28.99 -21.24 -16.90
CA LEU A 875 27.80 -21.68 -16.16
C LEU A 875 27.42 -23.14 -16.50
N CYS A 876 27.42 -23.51 -17.78
CA CYS A 876 27.10 -24.86 -18.21
C CYS A 876 28.15 -25.89 -17.78
N CYS A 877 29.44 -25.53 -17.74
CA CYS A 877 30.47 -26.41 -17.15
C CYS A 877 30.19 -26.67 -15.67
N TRP A 878 29.84 -25.65 -14.90
CA TRP A 878 29.44 -25.82 -13.49
C TRP A 878 28.18 -26.67 -13.32
N CYS A 879 27.20 -26.51 -14.21
CA CYS A 879 26.00 -27.37 -14.25
C CYS A 879 26.38 -28.84 -14.47
N GLN A 880 27.39 -29.10 -15.31
CA GLN A 880 27.85 -30.46 -15.60
C GLN A 880 28.44 -31.12 -14.35
N ASP A 881 29.24 -30.38 -13.59
CA ASP A 881 29.86 -30.86 -12.34
C ASP A 881 28.81 -31.22 -11.27
N LEU A 882 27.62 -30.60 -11.33
CA LEU A 882 26.49 -30.86 -10.44
C LEU A 882 25.49 -31.89 -10.96
N GLY A 883 25.71 -32.47 -12.14
CA GLY A 883 24.80 -33.44 -12.73
C GLY A 883 23.45 -32.86 -13.19
N VAL A 884 23.40 -31.57 -13.51
CA VAL A 884 22.22 -30.92 -14.09
C VAL A 884 22.03 -31.44 -15.53
N GLU A 885 20.80 -31.80 -15.92
CA GLU A 885 20.54 -32.28 -17.29
C GLU A 885 19.88 -31.22 -18.17
N THR A 886 19.17 -30.27 -17.57
CA THR A 886 18.40 -29.24 -18.28
C THR A 886 18.64 -27.87 -17.66
N VAL A 887 18.78 -26.87 -18.53
CA VAL A 887 18.82 -25.46 -18.14
C VAL A 887 17.55 -24.77 -18.65
N VAL A 888 16.86 -24.07 -17.76
CA VAL A 888 15.69 -23.23 -18.09
C VAL A 888 15.97 -21.77 -17.74
N ALA A 889 15.40 -20.85 -18.51
CA ALA A 889 15.58 -19.42 -18.30
C ALA A 889 14.26 -18.66 -18.62
N PRO A 890 13.48 -18.27 -17.60
CA PRO A 890 12.27 -17.47 -17.79
C PRO A 890 12.60 -16.09 -18.40
N TYR A 891 11.90 -15.69 -19.45
CA TYR A 891 12.22 -14.48 -20.20
C TYR A 891 11.05 -13.50 -20.21
N VAL A 892 11.27 -12.26 -19.77
CA VAL A 892 10.28 -11.19 -19.82
C VAL A 892 10.41 -10.42 -21.12
N VAL A 893 9.34 -10.34 -21.92
CA VAL A 893 9.36 -9.59 -23.19
C VAL A 893 9.36 -8.09 -22.93
N ALA A 894 10.30 -7.35 -23.52
CA ALA A 894 10.28 -5.89 -23.57
C ALA A 894 10.76 -5.35 -24.92
N PRO A 895 10.45 -4.08 -25.27
CA PRO A 895 10.78 -3.52 -26.58
C PRO A 895 12.27 -3.56 -26.95
N ARG A 896 13.17 -3.57 -25.95
CA ARG A 896 14.62 -3.39 -26.15
C ARG A 896 15.48 -4.58 -25.78
N ASN A 897 14.90 -5.66 -25.24
CA ASN A 897 15.67 -6.83 -24.80
C ASN A 897 15.70 -7.98 -25.81
N SER A 898 15.48 -7.68 -27.10
CA SER A 898 15.72 -8.64 -28.18
C SER A 898 17.15 -9.19 -28.23
N PRO A 899 18.23 -8.45 -27.88
CA PRO A 899 19.58 -9.00 -27.95
C PRO A 899 19.80 -10.25 -27.10
N VAL A 900 19.30 -10.28 -25.85
CA VAL A 900 19.41 -11.50 -25.01
C VAL A 900 18.53 -12.63 -25.55
N ARG A 901 17.33 -12.31 -26.05
CA ARG A 901 16.41 -13.29 -26.64
C ARG A 901 17.06 -14.00 -27.84
N ASP A 902 17.66 -13.22 -28.73
CA ASP A 902 18.30 -13.72 -29.93
C ASP A 902 19.59 -14.49 -29.59
N PHE A 903 20.31 -14.08 -28.55
CA PHE A 903 21.44 -14.83 -28.02
C PHE A 903 21.03 -16.22 -27.52
N PHE A 904 20.04 -16.34 -26.64
CA PHE A 904 19.59 -17.64 -26.11
C PHE A 904 19.11 -18.57 -27.24
N ARG A 905 18.39 -18.04 -28.24
CA ARG A 905 18.00 -18.82 -29.44
C ARG A 905 19.20 -19.34 -30.23
N ARG A 906 20.22 -18.49 -30.48
CA ARG A 906 21.48 -18.93 -31.14
C ARG A 906 22.23 -19.99 -30.33
N GLN A 907 22.12 -19.94 -29.01
CA GLN A 907 22.68 -20.92 -28.10
C GLN A 907 21.81 -22.19 -27.96
N GLY A 908 20.84 -22.42 -28.85
CA GLY A 908 20.08 -23.67 -28.88
C GLY A 908 19.00 -23.81 -27.80
N PHE A 909 18.57 -22.71 -27.18
CA PHE A 909 17.38 -22.72 -26.34
C PHE A 909 16.11 -22.67 -27.19
N SER A 910 15.19 -23.59 -26.91
CA SER A 910 13.83 -23.57 -27.44
C SER A 910 12.98 -22.54 -26.68
N ASP A 911 12.22 -21.74 -27.41
CA ASP A 911 11.33 -20.71 -26.88
C ASP A 911 9.90 -21.27 -26.79
N ALA A 912 9.47 -21.62 -25.58
CA ALA A 912 8.11 -22.11 -25.35
C ALA A 912 7.46 -21.26 -24.25
N SER A 913 6.47 -20.43 -24.62
CA SER A 913 5.63 -19.68 -23.67
C SER A 913 6.44 -18.81 -22.70
N GLN A 914 7.39 -18.01 -23.20
CA GLN A 914 8.26 -17.13 -22.39
C GLN A 914 9.23 -17.87 -21.44
N LEU A 915 9.45 -19.16 -21.67
CA LEU A 915 10.44 -19.96 -20.96
C LEU A 915 11.43 -20.56 -21.96
N PHE A 916 12.69 -20.17 -21.86
CA PHE A 916 13.76 -20.80 -22.64
C PHE A 916 14.14 -22.13 -22.01
N ARG A 917 14.28 -23.17 -22.83
CA ARG A 917 14.72 -24.50 -22.38
C ARG A 917 15.76 -25.12 -23.31
N ARG A 918 16.80 -25.69 -22.73
CA ARG A 918 17.88 -26.41 -23.44
C ARG A 918 18.38 -27.62 -22.64
N PRO A 919 18.66 -28.78 -23.26
CA PRO A 919 19.45 -29.83 -22.64
C PRO A 919 20.89 -29.36 -22.40
N LEU A 920 21.50 -29.74 -21.27
CA LEU A 920 22.84 -29.25 -20.92
C LEU A 920 23.89 -29.59 -21.99
N LEU A 921 23.81 -30.80 -22.56
CA LEU A 921 24.74 -31.28 -23.57
C LEU A 921 24.15 -31.16 -24.99
N PRO A 922 24.97 -30.81 -26.00
CA PRO A 922 26.39 -30.44 -25.89
C PRO A 922 26.58 -29.07 -25.21
N LEU A 923 27.73 -28.85 -24.56
CA LEU A 923 28.03 -27.57 -23.92
C LEU A 923 28.12 -26.42 -24.95
N PRO A 924 27.78 -25.18 -24.58
CA PRO A 924 28.04 -24.01 -25.42
C PRO A 924 29.52 -23.91 -25.81
N VAL A 925 29.83 -23.45 -27.02
CA VAL A 925 31.22 -23.34 -27.49
C VAL A 925 31.92 -22.16 -26.81
N ARG A 926 33.11 -22.39 -26.25
CA ARG A 926 33.96 -21.33 -25.70
C ARG A 926 34.62 -20.54 -26.84
N PRO A 927 34.53 -19.20 -26.87
CA PRO A 927 35.24 -18.40 -27.88
C PRO A 927 36.76 -18.55 -27.76
N GLY A 928 37.43 -18.76 -28.89
CA GLY A 928 38.87 -19.00 -28.93
C GLY A 928 39.73 -17.78 -28.61
N HIS A 929 39.20 -16.57 -28.80
CA HIS A 929 39.89 -15.30 -28.53
C HIS A 929 39.71 -14.78 -27.10
N VAL A 930 38.91 -15.45 -26.27
CA VAL A 930 38.65 -15.06 -24.88
C VAL A 930 39.50 -15.90 -23.93
N ASN A 931 40.27 -15.23 -23.07
CA ASN A 931 40.90 -15.86 -21.92
C ASN A 931 39.90 -15.93 -20.76
N LEU A 932 39.23 -17.08 -20.61
CA LEU A 932 38.23 -17.30 -19.56
C LEU A 932 38.88 -17.86 -18.29
N ILE A 933 38.76 -17.11 -17.19
CA ILE A 933 39.18 -17.50 -15.84
C ILE A 933 37.92 -17.78 -15.02
N VAL A 934 37.83 -18.98 -14.45
CA VAL A 934 36.69 -19.41 -13.63
C VAL A 934 37.13 -19.58 -12.17
N GLN A 935 36.45 -18.93 -11.24
CA GLN A 935 36.66 -19.04 -9.80
C GLN A 935 35.31 -19.33 -9.12
N MET A 936 35.02 -20.62 -8.93
CA MET A 936 33.78 -21.12 -8.33
C MET A 936 33.81 -21.10 -6.81
#